data_AF-A0A6J1LFB8-F1
#
_entry.id   AF-A0A6J1LFB8-F1
#
_cell.length_a   1.000
_cell.length_b   1.000
_cell.length_c   1.000
_cell.angle_alpha   90.00
_cell.angle_beta   90.00
_cell.angle_gamma   90.00
#
_symmetry.space_group_name_H-M   'P 1'
#
loop_
_entity.id
_entity.type
_entity.pdbx_description
1 polymer ?
#
loop_
_entity_poly.entity_id
_entity_poly.type
_entity_poly.pdbx_seq_one_letter_code
_entity_poly.pdbx_strand_id
1 'polypeptide(L)'
;MAASTTIARNEKSSLDSDDDYTSAMSHLTIGVQIQELSKRLQNTTEELHQQVRDKHGALLQQATHAGRFDAALNSLAEDVQRVRATGHRLKSQVDNQYQLVENQTQVLGRLHDVSHLLRSAGTLLTLTAKLKNTKDVLRQAELHFELGQLIEDKDLKDIEFIQEERAYVLSSRQKIRNLTQMQLVTGLQERNQTQVVNALKIFMNFNTLEKSLENLLATFIADMEQSLKECFAGTDISVLNKADAVRSPTHGGNSSTKAQASRGPGKAPQLTTTQNFRAKFWKSLHWLLYDELYESCTQIKLLKLSLEQINQFGYTSESSDQCIPQRFWQRVQQLLRKSFDECTQHVNQTLQEGLSKLLTSARGLEQRLNNEFQFDNELFAPLEVGYVSKCAANLKACLAGVDLPGNETVDNFIRVASTELSAALIDSQLSNAIANVFIACGKELCTKLEAQIKLSADSKQVVDLPNLQQQQNTQLANVLYYYKDSVRRMLSDLQMQFERTPSAARSNIARSLDQADLLIGTILQQIMESIITAISIIILSMHREPGLNTDRLPTTGPSMYMKELQEFVTRSWSHHIELFDDKEMTGKCGQELAKRCIELFIHNLCILRPLSMAGRQRLKHDCQHMEQALKPLCPNFAELGKPSRLLRAMSLLIVQSAQELVKQSVGADSLVPSYVVLLLMFGHAGAELQSPHTTANWSNERLIEWLDGHTAEREKLELISGALQRYRDNARRKNIQQYDEIYPMMVDYFEKALKAISV
;
A
#
# COMPACT_ATOMS: atom_id res chain seq x y z
N MET A 1 55.72 0.23 39.15
CA MET A 1 55.58 0.60 40.57
C MET A 1 56.36 -0.41 41.41
N ALA A 2 57.63 -0.09 41.68
CA ALA A 2 58.45 -0.72 42.71
C ALA A 2 59.30 0.42 43.31
N ALA A 3 59.37 0.46 44.64
CA ALA A 3 59.80 1.61 45.40
C ALA A 3 61.33 1.82 45.41
N SER A 4 61.70 3.10 45.45
CA SER A 4 63.00 3.70 45.79
C SER A 4 63.54 3.15 47.13
N THR A 5 64.84 3.19 47.46
CA THR A 5 65.63 4.42 47.68
C THR A 5 67.08 4.04 48.01
N THR A 6 68.09 4.78 47.51
CA THR A 6 69.33 5.04 48.27
C THR A 6 69.90 6.42 47.90
N ILE A 7 70.31 7.13 48.94
CA ILE A 7 70.78 8.52 49.02
C ILE A 7 72.32 8.58 48.86
N ALA A 8 72.83 9.75 48.44
CA ALA A 8 74.24 10.05 48.24
C ALA A 8 74.84 11.01 49.29
N ARG A 9 76.19 10.89 49.48
CA ARG A 9 77.24 11.94 49.74
C ARG A 9 77.29 12.65 51.12
N ASN A 10 78.43 13.11 51.70
CA ASN A 10 79.83 13.31 51.22
C ASN A 10 80.86 13.51 52.39
N GLU A 11 82.15 13.24 52.10
CA GLU A 11 83.42 13.94 52.47
C GLU A 11 84.17 13.91 53.85
N LYS A 12 85.50 14.10 53.75
CA LYS A 12 86.70 13.82 54.61
C LYS A 12 87.07 14.90 55.67
N SER A 13 87.91 14.53 56.66
CA SER A 13 88.98 15.36 57.27
C SER A 13 90.14 14.52 57.88
N SER A 14 91.28 15.16 58.17
CA SER A 14 92.66 14.63 58.29
C SER A 14 93.33 14.70 59.70
N LEU A 15 94.32 13.82 59.93
CA LEU A 15 95.64 13.89 60.65
C LEU A 15 95.77 14.48 62.09
N ASP A 16 96.57 13.82 62.94
CA ASP A 16 97.20 14.39 64.15
C ASP A 16 98.55 13.70 64.53
N SER A 17 99.25 14.25 65.52
CA SER A 17 100.66 14.64 65.63
C SER A 17 101.60 13.81 66.56
N ASP A 18 102.92 14.06 66.46
CA ASP A 18 104.08 13.57 67.25
C ASP A 18 104.35 14.40 68.53
N ASP A 19 105.05 13.83 69.53
CA ASP A 19 106.02 14.54 70.42
C ASP A 19 106.96 13.61 71.26
N ASP A 20 108.17 14.12 71.55
CA ASP A 20 109.21 13.82 72.56
C ASP A 20 110.26 12.67 72.44
N TYR A 21 111.59 12.85 72.62
CA TYR A 21 112.48 14.03 72.85
C TYR A 21 113.99 13.62 72.64
N THR A 22 114.79 14.58 72.16
CA THR A 22 116.20 14.98 72.47
C THR A 22 117.05 14.15 73.47
N SER A 23 118.39 14.17 73.58
CA SER A 23 119.58 14.73 72.90
C SER A 23 120.73 14.50 73.92
N ALA A 24 121.95 14.16 73.51
CA ALA A 24 123.15 14.80 74.04
C ALA A 24 124.42 14.27 73.37
N MET A 25 125.11 15.19 72.71
CA MET A 25 126.53 15.15 72.40
C MET A 25 127.10 16.52 72.76
N SER A 26 128.29 16.59 73.37
CA SER A 26 129.32 17.66 73.30
C SER A 26 130.25 17.54 74.54
N HIS A 27 131.56 17.81 74.58
CA HIS A 27 132.51 18.67 73.83
C HIS A 27 133.97 18.22 74.20
N LEU A 28 134.94 18.22 73.25
CA LEU A 28 136.36 18.72 73.32
C LEU A 28 137.31 18.04 72.29
N THR A 29 138.49 18.65 72.09
CA THR A 29 139.19 18.93 70.83
C THR A 29 139.86 17.78 70.03
N ILE A 30 139.92 18.00 68.71
CA ILE A 30 139.96 17.09 67.55
C ILE A 30 141.22 16.21 67.38
N GLY A 31 142.37 16.54 67.96
CA GLY A 31 143.61 15.77 67.73
C GLY A 31 143.69 14.46 68.53
N VAL A 32 143.08 14.41 69.71
CA VAL A 32 143.14 13.27 70.62
C VAL A 32 141.97 12.29 70.35
N GLN A 33 140.92 12.72 69.66
CA GLN A 33 139.76 11.88 69.30
C GLN A 33 140.10 10.75 68.32
N ILE A 34 141.11 10.90 67.45
CA ILE A 34 141.35 9.91 66.38
C ILE A 34 142.12 8.68 66.87
N GLN A 35 143.01 8.82 67.88
CA GLN A 35 143.75 7.67 68.41
C GLN A 35 142.94 6.80 69.37
N GLU A 36 142.05 7.38 70.18
CA GLU A 36 141.23 6.63 71.14
C GLU A 36 140.03 5.90 70.47
N LEU A 37 139.47 6.45 69.40
CA LEU A 37 138.39 5.80 68.62
C LEU A 37 138.87 4.53 67.89
N SER A 38 140.08 4.55 67.31
CA SER A 38 140.62 3.39 66.60
C SER A 38 140.86 2.19 67.53
N LYS A 39 141.19 2.43 68.79
CA LYS A 39 141.44 1.36 69.76
C LYS A 39 140.14 0.76 70.31
N ARG A 40 139.09 1.56 70.48
CA ARG A 40 137.79 1.07 70.99
C ARG A 40 136.96 0.31 69.95
N LEU A 41 137.04 0.68 68.67
CA LEU A 41 136.29 0.00 67.60
C LEU A 41 136.68 -1.48 67.45
N GLN A 42 137.95 -1.78 67.68
CA GLN A 42 138.48 -3.13 67.51
C GLN A 42 137.99 -4.08 68.61
N ASN A 43 137.91 -3.62 69.87
CA ASN A 43 137.37 -4.42 70.98
C ASN A 43 135.85 -4.69 70.86
N THR A 44 135.06 -3.73 70.38
CA THR A 44 133.60 -3.94 70.19
C THR A 44 133.26 -4.94 69.08
N THR A 45 134.19 -5.21 68.17
CA THR A 45 133.95 -6.13 67.06
C THR A 45 134.05 -7.60 67.52
N GLU A 46 134.89 -7.91 68.51
CA GLU A 46 135.04 -9.29 69.00
C GLU A 46 133.86 -9.76 69.88
N GLU A 47 133.29 -8.92 70.74
CA GLU A 47 132.17 -9.32 71.62
C GLU A 47 130.85 -9.61 70.86
N LEU A 48 130.60 -8.92 69.74
CA LEU A 48 129.35 -9.07 68.97
C LEU A 48 129.27 -10.40 68.22
N HIS A 49 130.42 -10.99 67.86
CA HIS A 49 130.47 -12.31 67.22
C HIS A 49 130.18 -13.48 68.19
N GLN A 50 130.44 -13.31 69.49
CA GLN A 50 130.23 -14.36 70.49
C GLN A 50 128.74 -14.55 70.82
N GLN A 51 127.96 -13.47 71.00
CA GLN A 51 126.53 -13.55 71.37
C GLN A 51 125.61 -14.10 70.27
N VAL A 52 125.95 -13.90 68.99
CA VAL A 52 125.11 -14.31 67.85
C VAL A 52 125.07 -15.85 67.66
N ARG A 53 126.12 -16.57 68.07
CA ARG A 53 126.18 -18.03 67.92
C ARG A 53 125.21 -18.77 68.84
N ASP A 54 125.00 -18.28 70.07
CA ASP A 54 124.21 -19.00 71.08
C ASP A 54 122.68 -18.94 70.85
N LYS A 55 122.15 -18.01 70.04
CA LYS A 55 120.69 -17.81 69.84
C LYS A 55 120.10 -18.26 68.49
N HIS A 56 120.88 -18.87 67.59
CA HIS A 56 120.45 -19.22 66.23
C HIS A 56 119.43 -20.39 66.14
N GLY A 57 119.47 -21.36 67.06
CA GLY A 57 118.67 -22.59 66.95
C GLY A 57 117.16 -22.41 67.15
N ALA A 58 116.75 -21.54 68.07
CA ALA A 58 115.34 -21.35 68.41
C ALA A 58 114.57 -20.51 67.36
N LEU A 59 115.25 -19.60 66.65
CA LEU A 59 114.62 -18.74 65.64
C LEU A 59 114.25 -19.51 64.36
N LEU A 60 115.03 -20.54 64.00
CA LEU A 60 114.86 -21.30 62.75
C LEU A 60 113.56 -22.11 62.69
N GLN A 61 113.07 -22.66 63.81
CA GLN A 61 111.83 -23.46 63.85
C GLN A 61 110.56 -22.61 63.73
N GLN A 62 110.54 -21.42 64.32
CA GLN A 62 109.38 -20.51 64.24
C GLN A 62 109.27 -19.87 62.84
N ALA A 63 110.41 -19.64 62.18
CA ALA A 63 110.46 -19.22 60.78
C ALA A 63 109.96 -20.32 59.81
N THR A 64 110.14 -21.61 60.12
CA THR A 64 109.72 -22.70 59.22
C THR A 64 108.21 -22.91 59.20
N HIS A 65 107.51 -22.74 60.33
CA HIS A 65 106.05 -22.84 60.38
C HIS A 65 105.35 -21.62 59.76
N ALA A 66 105.86 -20.41 60.00
CA ALA A 66 105.39 -19.19 59.34
C ALA A 66 105.58 -19.27 57.82
N GLY A 67 106.75 -19.74 57.36
CA GLY A 67 107.03 -19.91 55.92
C GLY A 67 106.13 -20.94 55.23
N ARG A 68 105.70 -22.01 55.91
CA ARG A 68 104.76 -22.99 55.34
C ARG A 68 103.32 -22.45 55.22
N PHE A 69 102.87 -21.63 56.17
CA PHE A 69 101.54 -21.00 56.10
C PHE A 69 101.50 -19.89 55.05
N ASP A 70 102.56 -19.09 54.95
CA ASP A 70 102.73 -18.12 53.85
C ASP A 70 102.78 -18.82 52.49
N ALA A 71 103.44 -19.97 52.38
CA ALA A 71 103.46 -20.73 51.13
C ALA A 71 102.07 -21.24 50.73
N ALA A 72 101.27 -21.75 51.67
CA ALA A 72 99.90 -22.22 51.39
C ALA A 72 98.92 -21.06 51.10
N LEU A 73 99.04 -19.93 51.81
CA LEU A 73 98.25 -18.72 51.52
C LEU A 73 98.62 -18.11 50.17
N ASN A 74 99.91 -18.07 49.82
CA ASN A 74 100.35 -17.63 48.51
C ASN A 74 99.85 -18.56 47.41
N SER A 75 99.91 -19.88 47.60
CA SER A 75 99.35 -20.86 46.65
C SER A 75 97.83 -20.70 46.47
N LEU A 76 97.07 -20.51 47.56
CA LEU A 76 95.62 -20.33 47.49
C LEU A 76 95.25 -18.98 46.84
N ALA A 77 95.99 -17.92 47.17
CA ALA A 77 95.85 -16.63 46.52
C ALA A 77 96.13 -16.74 45.01
N GLU A 78 97.18 -17.48 44.63
CA GLU A 78 97.53 -17.73 43.23
C GLU A 78 96.45 -18.54 42.49
N ASP A 79 95.90 -19.59 43.12
CA ASP A 79 94.83 -20.40 42.53
C ASP A 79 93.51 -19.64 42.41
N VAL A 80 93.14 -18.81 43.41
CA VAL A 80 91.98 -17.92 43.32
C VAL A 80 92.19 -16.86 42.23
N GLN A 81 93.40 -16.33 42.08
CA GLN A 81 93.75 -15.40 41.01
C GLN A 81 93.64 -16.08 39.64
N ARG A 82 94.11 -17.34 39.51
CA ARG A 82 94.02 -18.13 38.28
C ARG A 82 92.57 -18.46 37.94
N VAL A 83 91.74 -18.89 38.89
CA VAL A 83 90.32 -19.17 38.65
C VAL A 83 89.55 -17.91 38.24
N ARG A 84 89.82 -16.77 38.90
CA ARG A 84 89.27 -15.46 38.47
C ARG A 84 89.75 -15.08 37.07
N ALA A 85 91.03 -15.25 36.77
CA ALA A 85 91.57 -14.98 35.44
C ALA A 85 90.93 -15.88 34.38
N THR A 86 90.78 -17.18 34.63
CA THR A 86 90.11 -18.10 33.70
C THR A 86 88.61 -17.80 33.55
N GLY A 87 87.94 -17.41 34.63
CA GLY A 87 86.54 -16.98 34.59
C GLY A 87 86.35 -15.69 33.79
N HIS A 88 87.21 -14.69 33.98
CA HIS A 88 87.23 -13.48 33.16
C HIS A 88 87.58 -13.77 31.70
N ARG A 89 88.50 -14.71 31.44
CA ARG A 89 88.87 -15.10 30.07
C ARG A 89 87.75 -15.86 29.36
N LEU A 90 87.06 -16.77 30.05
CA LEU A 90 85.90 -17.47 29.53
C LEU A 90 84.75 -16.49 29.27
N LYS A 91 84.47 -15.58 30.22
CA LYS A 91 83.48 -14.51 30.04
C LYS A 91 83.81 -13.66 28.81
N SER A 92 85.06 -13.21 28.68
CA SER A 92 85.49 -12.41 27.52
C SER A 92 85.41 -13.20 26.21
N GLN A 93 85.74 -14.49 26.20
CA GLN A 93 85.58 -15.34 25.01
C GLN A 93 84.10 -15.51 24.64
N VAL A 94 83.22 -15.76 25.61
CA VAL A 94 81.77 -15.91 25.35
C VAL A 94 81.15 -14.58 24.93
N ASP A 95 81.47 -13.46 25.58
CA ASP A 95 81.00 -12.12 25.19
C ASP A 95 81.46 -11.76 23.77
N ASN A 96 82.72 -12.05 23.41
CA ASN A 96 83.22 -11.80 22.07
C ASN A 96 82.52 -12.67 21.02
N GLN A 97 82.25 -13.95 21.32
CA GLN A 97 81.49 -14.82 20.41
C GLN A 97 80.03 -14.38 20.29
N TYR A 98 79.40 -13.96 21.38
CA TYR A 98 78.04 -13.41 21.36
C TYR A 98 77.98 -12.13 20.53
N GLN A 99 78.89 -11.18 20.75
CA GLN A 99 78.97 -9.95 19.95
C GLN A 99 79.24 -10.24 18.47
N LEU A 100 80.06 -11.25 18.15
CA LEU A 100 80.30 -11.64 16.76
C LEU A 100 79.03 -12.21 16.11
N VAL A 101 78.31 -13.09 16.80
CA VAL A 101 77.04 -13.68 16.31
C VAL A 101 75.95 -12.61 16.20
N GLU A 102 75.84 -11.73 17.18
CA GLU A 102 74.89 -10.61 17.16
C GLU A 102 75.17 -9.68 15.97
N ASN A 103 76.43 -9.30 15.75
CA ASN A 103 76.83 -8.51 14.58
C ASN A 103 76.55 -9.24 13.27
N GLN A 104 76.86 -10.54 13.16
CA GLN A 104 76.55 -11.33 11.96
C GLN A 104 75.05 -11.44 11.71
N THR A 105 74.23 -11.56 12.76
CA THR A 105 72.77 -11.64 12.66
C THR A 105 72.19 -10.28 12.25
N GLN A 106 72.71 -9.18 12.79
CA GLN A 106 72.32 -7.83 12.37
C GLN A 106 72.73 -7.55 10.92
N VAL A 107 73.93 -7.96 10.50
CA VAL A 107 74.39 -7.83 9.11
C VAL A 107 73.53 -8.68 8.18
N LEU A 108 73.16 -9.90 8.57
CA LEU A 108 72.28 -10.76 7.79
C LEU A 108 70.86 -10.17 7.68
N GLY A 109 70.33 -9.60 8.77
CA GLY A 109 69.04 -8.89 8.77
C GLY A 109 69.05 -7.71 7.79
N ARG A 110 70.06 -6.84 7.89
CA ARG A 110 70.22 -5.71 6.96
C ARG A 110 70.42 -6.16 5.51
N LEU A 111 71.17 -7.24 5.28
CA LEU A 111 71.36 -7.81 3.94
C LEU A 111 70.05 -8.37 3.38
N HIS A 112 69.22 -8.99 4.21
CA HIS A 112 67.92 -9.49 3.82
C HIS A 112 66.98 -8.35 3.43
N ASP A 113 66.92 -7.29 4.24
CA ASP A 113 66.14 -6.09 3.95
C ASP A 113 66.58 -5.45 2.63
N VAL A 114 67.89 -5.27 2.43
CA VAL A 114 68.46 -4.74 1.17
C VAL A 114 68.11 -5.65 -0.01
N SER A 115 68.18 -6.98 0.16
CA SER A 115 67.83 -7.94 -0.89
C SER A 115 66.34 -7.90 -1.23
N HIS A 116 65.48 -7.75 -0.23
CA HIS A 116 64.04 -7.58 -0.41
C HIS A 116 63.75 -6.28 -1.18
N LEU A 117 64.33 -5.15 -0.76
CA LEU A 117 64.18 -3.86 -1.44
C LEU A 117 64.67 -3.90 -2.89
N LEU A 118 65.82 -4.52 -3.15
CA LEU A 118 66.35 -4.68 -4.52
C LEU A 118 65.44 -5.56 -5.39
N ARG A 119 64.89 -6.64 -4.85
CA ARG A 119 63.94 -7.49 -5.59
C ARG A 119 62.66 -6.74 -5.89
N SER A 120 62.06 -6.07 -4.90
CA SER A 120 60.83 -5.29 -5.08
C SER A 120 61.02 -4.10 -6.02
N ALA A 121 62.18 -3.43 -5.98
CA ALA A 121 62.56 -2.40 -6.94
C ALA A 121 62.74 -2.96 -8.35
N GLY A 122 63.41 -4.12 -8.49
CA GLY A 122 63.60 -4.79 -9.78
C GLY A 122 62.28 -5.26 -10.41
N THR A 123 61.36 -5.80 -9.61
CA THR A 123 60.01 -6.17 -10.09
C THR A 123 59.22 -4.93 -10.49
N LEU A 124 59.29 -3.84 -9.73
CA LEU A 124 58.61 -2.59 -10.06
C LEU A 124 59.14 -2.01 -11.38
N LEU A 125 60.46 -1.98 -11.58
CA LEU A 125 61.07 -1.48 -12.82
C LEU A 125 60.72 -2.35 -14.04
N THR A 126 60.76 -3.68 -13.91
CA THR A 126 60.41 -4.58 -15.01
C THR A 126 58.92 -4.51 -15.38
N LEU A 127 58.04 -4.41 -14.39
CA LEU A 127 56.60 -4.22 -14.62
C LEU A 127 56.30 -2.83 -15.19
N THR A 128 57.00 -1.78 -14.77
CA THR A 128 56.84 -0.43 -15.32
C THR A 128 57.34 -0.34 -16.76
N ALA A 129 58.43 -1.03 -17.11
CA ALA A 129 58.89 -1.15 -18.49
C ALA A 129 57.88 -1.93 -19.37
N LYS A 130 57.27 -3.01 -18.84
CA LYS A 130 56.19 -3.74 -19.51
C LYS A 130 54.94 -2.87 -19.71
N LEU A 131 54.61 -2.03 -18.73
CA LEU A 131 53.50 -1.07 -18.83
C LEU A 131 53.74 -0.04 -19.95
N LYS A 132 54.96 0.51 -20.05
CA LYS A 132 55.35 1.46 -21.11
C LYS A 132 55.25 0.87 -22.52
N ASN A 133 55.52 -0.43 -22.67
CA ASN A 133 55.52 -1.12 -23.97
C ASN A 133 54.15 -1.70 -24.38
N THR A 134 53.21 -1.83 -23.45
CA THR A 134 51.88 -2.40 -23.74
C THR A 134 50.96 -1.31 -24.27
N LYS A 135 50.29 -1.54 -25.42
CA LYS A 135 49.34 -0.59 -26.03
C LYS A 135 47.86 -0.85 -25.68
N ASP A 136 47.54 -2.05 -25.23
CA ASP A 136 46.17 -2.48 -24.92
C ASP A 136 45.76 -2.02 -23.51
N VAL A 137 44.67 -1.25 -23.43
CA VAL A 137 44.18 -0.59 -22.21
C VAL A 137 43.75 -1.61 -21.14
N LEU A 138 43.24 -2.78 -21.56
CA LEU A 138 42.75 -3.81 -20.64
C LEU A 138 43.92 -4.52 -19.94
N ARG A 139 44.97 -4.86 -20.71
CA ARG A 139 46.23 -5.40 -20.19
C ARG A 139 47.02 -4.38 -19.38
N GLN A 140 46.97 -3.09 -19.76
CA GLN A 140 47.54 -2.02 -18.93
C GLN A 140 46.86 -1.97 -17.55
N ALA A 141 45.54 -2.15 -17.49
CA ALA A 141 44.80 -2.17 -16.22
C ALA A 141 45.15 -3.38 -15.34
N GLU A 142 45.35 -4.56 -15.93
CA GLU A 142 45.85 -5.76 -15.22
C GLU A 142 47.26 -5.53 -14.64
N LEU A 143 48.18 -4.99 -15.43
CA LEU A 143 49.53 -4.65 -14.97
C LEU A 143 49.52 -3.59 -13.87
N HIS A 144 48.59 -2.62 -13.94
CA HIS A 144 48.40 -1.62 -12.88
C HIS A 144 47.83 -2.21 -11.59
N PHE A 145 47.02 -3.27 -11.66
CA PHE A 145 46.54 -4.00 -10.49
C PHE A 145 47.69 -4.69 -9.75
N GLU A 146 48.56 -5.39 -10.48
CA GLU A 146 49.77 -6.02 -9.93
C GLU A 146 50.76 -5.00 -9.37
N LEU A 147 50.95 -3.87 -10.05
CA LEU A 147 51.78 -2.76 -9.60
C LEU A 147 51.19 -2.03 -8.38
N GLY A 148 49.88 -2.10 -8.18
CA GLY A 148 49.19 -1.40 -7.08
C GLY A 148 49.72 -1.79 -5.70
N GLN A 149 49.94 -3.09 -5.47
CA GLN A 149 50.46 -3.59 -4.19
C GLN A 149 51.91 -3.15 -3.94
N LEU A 150 52.74 -3.14 -5.00
CA LEU A 150 54.16 -2.76 -4.93
C LEU A 150 54.39 -1.24 -4.79
N ILE A 151 53.42 -0.41 -5.17
CA ILE A 151 53.50 1.06 -5.08
C ILE A 151 53.15 1.59 -3.67
N GLU A 152 52.46 0.79 -2.87
CA GLU A 152 52.02 1.15 -1.51
C GLU A 152 53.05 0.86 -0.42
N ASP A 153 54.01 -0.03 -0.70
CA ASP A 153 55.15 -0.36 0.18
C ASP A 153 55.88 0.89 0.65
N LYS A 154 56.04 1.03 1.98
CA LYS A 154 56.60 2.23 2.61
C LYS A 154 58.07 2.44 2.29
N ASP A 155 58.84 1.35 2.23
CA ASP A 155 60.30 1.40 2.09
C ASP A 155 60.75 1.77 0.66
N LEU A 156 59.87 1.59 -0.34
CA LEU A 156 60.12 1.99 -1.73
C LEU A 156 59.82 3.48 -1.99
N LYS A 157 59.20 4.20 -1.04
CA LYS A 157 58.82 5.61 -1.20
C LYS A 157 60.02 6.56 -1.07
N ASP A 158 61.00 6.18 -0.27
CA ASP A 158 62.14 7.03 0.10
C ASP A 158 63.33 6.91 -0.88
N ILE A 159 63.20 6.06 -1.91
CA ILE A 159 64.24 5.80 -2.91
C ILE A 159 64.08 6.74 -4.11
N GLU A 160 65.00 7.70 -4.29
CA GLU A 160 64.94 8.75 -5.32
C GLU A 160 64.76 8.21 -6.76
N PHE A 161 65.48 7.14 -7.15
CA PHE A 161 65.38 6.60 -8.52
C PHE A 161 64.04 5.91 -8.83
N ILE A 162 63.26 5.52 -7.81
CA ILE A 162 61.95 4.87 -7.97
C ILE A 162 60.84 5.91 -8.02
N GLN A 163 61.07 7.11 -7.47
CA GLN A 163 60.05 8.16 -7.41
C GLN A 163 59.60 8.63 -8.80
N GLU A 164 60.51 8.75 -9.77
CA GLU A 164 60.16 9.12 -11.15
C GLU A 164 59.28 8.07 -11.84
N GLU A 165 59.65 6.79 -11.72
CA GLU A 165 58.88 5.67 -12.28
C GLU A 165 57.52 5.51 -11.58
N ARG A 166 57.47 5.72 -10.26
CA ARG A 166 56.23 5.72 -9.48
C ARG A 166 55.31 6.87 -9.88
N ALA A 167 55.85 8.07 -10.10
CA ALA A 167 55.09 9.21 -10.61
C ALA A 167 54.53 8.93 -12.01
N TYR A 168 55.31 8.26 -12.88
CA TYR A 168 54.82 7.82 -14.19
C TYR A 168 53.65 6.83 -14.06
N VAL A 169 53.77 5.80 -13.21
CA VAL A 169 52.70 4.81 -13.01
C VAL A 169 51.43 5.46 -12.44
N LEU A 170 51.56 6.37 -11.47
CA LEU A 170 50.41 7.13 -10.93
C LEU A 170 49.74 8.00 -12.00
N SER A 171 50.53 8.71 -12.82
CA SER A 171 50.00 9.53 -13.91
C SER A 171 49.31 8.70 -15.00
N SER A 172 49.86 7.53 -15.32
CA SER A 172 49.31 6.56 -16.28
C SER A 172 48.00 5.97 -15.78
N ARG A 173 47.93 5.57 -14.50
CA ARG A 173 46.71 5.11 -13.84
C ARG A 173 45.60 6.15 -13.91
N GLN A 174 45.91 7.42 -13.66
CA GLN A 174 44.92 8.51 -13.75
C GLN A 174 44.43 8.75 -15.18
N LYS A 175 45.33 8.71 -16.17
CA LYS A 175 44.97 8.85 -17.59
C LYS A 175 44.05 7.72 -18.07
N ILE A 176 44.40 6.47 -17.76
CA ILE A 176 43.56 5.33 -18.13
C ILE A 176 42.19 5.45 -17.46
N ARG A 177 42.14 5.79 -16.17
CA ARG A 177 40.87 6.01 -15.46
C ARG A 177 39.98 7.05 -16.13
N ASN A 178 40.54 8.20 -16.53
CA ASN A 178 39.78 9.25 -17.21
C ASN A 178 39.32 8.80 -18.62
N LEU A 179 40.17 8.10 -19.36
CA LEU A 179 39.84 7.57 -20.69
C LEU A 179 38.74 6.50 -20.60
N THR A 180 38.84 5.58 -19.64
CA THR A 180 37.81 4.57 -19.37
C THR A 180 36.49 5.21 -18.93
N GLN A 181 36.53 6.29 -18.14
CA GLN A 181 35.32 7.03 -17.75
C GLN A 181 34.64 7.70 -18.95
N MET A 182 35.41 8.28 -19.87
CA MET A 182 34.87 8.80 -21.14
C MET A 182 34.32 7.68 -22.02
N GLN A 183 35.04 6.56 -22.16
CA GLN A 183 34.56 5.40 -22.92
C GLN A 183 33.28 4.80 -22.35
N LEU A 184 33.10 4.82 -21.02
CA LEU A 184 31.88 4.36 -20.39
C LEU A 184 30.70 5.29 -20.70
N VAL A 185 30.88 6.61 -20.58
CA VAL A 185 29.83 7.60 -20.90
C VAL A 185 29.48 7.55 -22.40
N THR A 186 30.47 7.59 -23.28
CA THR A 186 30.25 7.48 -24.73
C THR A 186 29.64 6.14 -25.11
N GLY A 187 30.09 5.04 -24.51
CA GLY A 187 29.55 3.71 -24.75
C GLY A 187 28.08 3.57 -24.32
N LEU A 188 27.67 4.25 -23.24
CA LEU A 188 26.27 4.31 -22.81
C LEU A 188 25.42 5.15 -23.77
N GLN A 189 25.93 6.30 -24.24
CA GLN A 189 25.24 7.18 -25.20
C GLN A 189 25.07 6.50 -26.57
N GLU A 190 26.12 5.87 -27.11
CA GLU A 190 26.09 5.17 -28.40
C GLU A 190 25.43 3.78 -28.33
N ARG A 191 24.96 3.37 -27.14
CA ARG A 191 24.36 2.04 -26.85
C ARG A 191 25.28 0.87 -27.22
N ASN A 192 26.60 1.07 -27.14
CA ASN A 192 27.57 0.06 -27.52
C ASN A 192 27.90 -0.86 -26.34
N GLN A 193 27.21 -1.99 -26.27
CA GLN A 193 27.38 -3.00 -25.23
C GLN A 193 28.83 -3.47 -25.05
N THR A 194 29.59 -3.61 -26.14
CA THR A 194 30.98 -4.08 -26.07
C THR A 194 31.92 -3.06 -25.41
N GLN A 195 31.73 -1.78 -25.70
CA GLN A 195 32.51 -0.71 -25.06
C GLN A 195 32.17 -0.57 -23.58
N VAL A 196 30.89 -0.67 -23.21
CA VAL A 196 30.44 -0.64 -21.81
C VAL A 196 31.03 -1.81 -21.03
N VAL A 197 30.96 -3.04 -21.55
CA VAL A 197 31.55 -4.23 -20.89
C VAL A 197 33.07 -4.09 -20.74
N ASN A 198 33.77 -3.60 -21.77
CA ASN A 198 35.21 -3.39 -21.70
C ASN A 198 35.60 -2.31 -20.68
N ALA A 199 34.85 -1.21 -20.61
CA ALA A 199 35.08 -0.16 -19.63
C ALA A 199 34.82 -0.65 -18.19
N LEU A 200 33.75 -1.43 -17.98
CA LEU A 200 33.45 -2.04 -16.67
C LEU A 200 34.53 -3.05 -16.25
N LYS A 201 35.05 -3.87 -17.17
CA LYS A 201 36.20 -4.77 -16.91
C LYS A 201 37.44 -3.99 -16.48
N ILE A 202 37.74 -2.86 -17.14
CA ILE A 202 38.87 -2.00 -16.76
C ILE A 202 38.65 -1.41 -15.37
N PHE A 203 37.44 -0.93 -15.04
CA PHE A 203 37.12 -0.41 -13.70
C PHE A 203 37.19 -1.46 -12.59
N MET A 204 36.85 -2.72 -12.92
CA MET A 204 37.01 -3.85 -12.01
C MET A 204 38.50 -4.10 -11.70
N ASN A 205 39.35 -4.12 -12.71
CA ASN A 205 40.80 -4.31 -12.53
C ASN A 205 41.43 -3.17 -11.70
N PHE A 206 40.87 -1.96 -11.73
CA PHE A 206 41.32 -0.85 -10.87
C PHE A 206 40.71 -0.86 -9.46
N ASN A 207 39.85 -1.82 -9.13
CA ASN A 207 39.06 -1.91 -7.89
C ASN A 207 38.29 -0.60 -7.58
N THR A 208 37.77 0.05 -8.64
CA THR A 208 37.07 1.36 -8.54
C THR A 208 35.66 1.32 -9.13
N LEU A 209 35.16 0.12 -9.44
CA LEU A 209 33.86 -0.10 -10.06
C LEU A 209 32.71 0.53 -9.25
N GLU A 210 32.65 0.31 -7.95
CA GLU A 210 31.58 0.88 -7.11
C GLU A 210 31.59 2.42 -7.14
N LYS A 211 32.78 3.02 -7.01
CA LYS A 211 32.94 4.49 -7.07
C LYS A 211 32.59 5.05 -8.45
N SER A 212 32.93 4.36 -9.53
CA SER A 212 32.59 4.83 -10.88
C SER A 212 31.10 4.70 -11.17
N LEU A 213 30.46 3.62 -10.71
CA LEU A 213 29.01 3.43 -10.80
C LEU A 213 28.25 4.47 -9.95
N GLU A 214 28.70 4.77 -8.73
CA GLU A 214 28.12 5.82 -7.89
C GLU A 214 28.26 7.20 -8.52
N ASN A 215 29.43 7.53 -9.07
CA ASN A 215 29.64 8.79 -9.78
C ASN A 215 28.76 8.89 -11.03
N LEU A 216 28.60 7.79 -11.77
CA LEU A 216 27.77 7.75 -12.96
C LEU A 216 26.28 7.92 -12.62
N LEU A 217 25.80 7.24 -11.57
CA LEU A 217 24.47 7.47 -11.02
C LEU A 217 24.30 8.92 -10.55
N ALA A 218 25.30 9.51 -9.89
CA ALA A 218 25.25 10.90 -9.45
C ALA A 218 25.17 11.87 -10.64
N THR A 219 25.92 11.61 -11.73
CA THR A 219 25.84 12.39 -12.96
C THR A 219 24.46 12.30 -13.59
N PHE A 220 23.91 11.09 -13.77
CA PHE A 220 22.55 10.94 -14.32
C PHE A 220 21.50 11.65 -13.47
N ILE A 221 21.61 11.59 -12.15
CA ILE A 221 20.68 12.26 -11.24
C ILE A 221 20.82 13.78 -11.34
N ALA A 222 22.05 14.30 -11.44
CA ALA A 222 22.29 15.73 -11.60
C ALA A 222 21.78 16.26 -12.96
N ASP A 223 21.99 15.50 -14.03
CA ASP A 223 21.47 15.81 -15.36
C ASP A 223 19.93 15.80 -15.35
N MET A 224 19.31 14.78 -14.72
CA MET A 224 17.87 14.73 -14.52
C MET A 224 17.33 15.89 -13.66
N GLU A 225 18.03 16.28 -12.60
CA GLU A 225 17.66 17.43 -11.76
C GLU A 225 17.71 18.74 -12.54
N GLN A 226 18.70 18.91 -13.42
CA GLN A 226 18.81 20.08 -14.30
C GLN A 226 17.68 20.10 -15.35
N SER A 227 17.42 18.97 -16.02
CA SER A 227 16.31 18.83 -16.97
C SER A 227 14.95 19.07 -16.32
N LEU A 228 14.76 18.62 -15.07
CA LEU A 228 13.57 18.92 -14.26
C LEU A 228 13.45 20.43 -14.00
N LYS A 229 14.50 21.09 -13.49
CA LYS A 229 14.50 22.54 -13.22
C LYS A 229 14.16 23.36 -14.46
N GLU A 230 14.69 22.99 -15.61
CA GLU A 230 14.43 23.69 -16.87
C GLU A 230 12.98 23.46 -17.35
N CYS A 231 12.42 22.26 -17.17
CA CYS A 231 11.01 21.98 -17.43
C CYS A 231 10.07 22.79 -16.53
N PHE A 232 10.36 22.88 -15.24
CA PHE A 232 9.57 23.66 -14.27
C PHE A 232 9.72 25.18 -14.45
N ALA A 233 10.83 25.64 -15.04
CA ALA A 233 11.06 27.04 -15.41
C ALA A 233 10.34 27.48 -16.70
N GLY A 234 9.79 26.52 -17.48
CA GLY A 234 9.01 26.82 -18.69
C GLY A 234 9.84 27.23 -19.90
N THR A 235 11.11 26.82 -19.98
CA THR A 235 11.99 27.09 -21.13
C THR A 235 11.60 26.28 -22.37
N ASP A 236 11.74 26.87 -23.56
CA ASP A 236 11.39 26.22 -24.83
C ASP A 236 12.27 24.98 -25.09
N ILE A 237 11.66 23.94 -25.70
CA ILE A 237 12.31 22.67 -26.12
C ILE A 237 13.53 22.91 -27.03
N SER A 238 13.57 24.03 -27.74
CA SER A 238 14.70 24.43 -28.59
C SER A 238 15.95 24.87 -27.81
N VAL A 239 15.84 25.15 -26.52
CA VAL A 239 16.97 25.40 -25.61
C VAL A 239 17.41 24.09 -24.95
N LEU A 240 16.47 23.20 -24.63
CA LEU A 240 16.73 21.85 -24.09
C LEU A 240 17.54 20.98 -25.08
N ASN A 241 17.14 20.92 -26.36
CA ASN A 241 17.89 20.19 -27.39
C ASN A 241 19.23 20.83 -27.81
N LYS A 242 19.52 22.07 -27.38
CA LYS A 242 20.79 22.74 -27.72
C LYS A 242 21.94 22.34 -26.80
N ALA A 243 21.68 21.75 -25.64
CA ALA A 243 22.72 21.19 -24.79
C ALA A 243 23.46 20.02 -25.48
N ASP A 244 22.79 19.25 -26.33
CA ASP A 244 23.38 18.17 -27.13
C ASP A 244 24.21 18.67 -28.34
N ALA A 245 23.93 19.87 -28.85
CA ALA A 245 24.57 20.36 -30.08
C ALA A 245 26.00 20.93 -29.87
N VAL A 246 26.52 20.96 -28.64
CA VAL A 246 27.83 21.58 -28.31
C VAL A 246 29.01 20.60 -28.40
N ARG A 247 28.80 19.29 -28.66
CA ARG A 247 29.87 18.27 -28.62
C ARG A 247 30.49 17.85 -29.97
N SER A 248 30.36 18.63 -31.04
CA SER A 248 31.03 18.32 -32.32
C SER A 248 31.88 19.50 -32.84
N PRO A 249 33.22 19.39 -32.89
CA PRO A 249 34.06 20.38 -33.53
C PRO A 249 34.42 19.92 -34.96
N THR A 250 33.75 20.42 -35.99
CA THR A 250 34.35 20.47 -37.34
C THR A 250 33.70 21.55 -38.22
N HIS A 251 34.57 22.37 -38.81
CA HIS A 251 34.32 23.40 -39.82
C HIS A 251 33.55 22.91 -41.07
N GLY A 252 32.75 23.83 -41.65
CA GLY A 252 32.49 23.81 -43.09
C GLY A 252 31.24 24.58 -43.56
N GLY A 253 31.42 25.81 -44.06
CA GLY A 253 30.83 26.23 -45.34
C GLY A 253 29.37 26.71 -45.44
N ASN A 254 29.21 28.03 -45.34
CA ASN A 254 28.50 28.95 -46.26
C ASN A 254 26.98 28.90 -46.58
N SER A 255 26.42 30.13 -46.51
CA SER A 255 25.30 30.72 -47.27
C SER A 255 23.88 30.34 -46.80
N SER A 256 22.88 31.22 -46.69
CA SER A 256 22.71 32.61 -47.11
C SER A 256 21.47 33.25 -46.41
N THR A 257 21.56 34.56 -46.14
CA THR A 257 20.51 35.60 -46.20
C THR A 257 19.10 35.34 -45.62
N LYS A 258 18.73 36.08 -44.56
CA LYS A 258 17.82 37.26 -44.66
C LYS A 258 17.44 37.89 -43.31
N ALA A 259 17.44 39.23 -43.34
CA ALA A 259 16.59 40.18 -42.61
C ALA A 259 16.80 40.36 -41.10
N GLN A 260 17.76 41.24 -40.78
CA GLN A 260 17.63 42.22 -39.69
C GLN A 260 16.29 42.97 -39.84
N ALA A 261 15.34 42.69 -38.94
CA ALA A 261 14.20 43.56 -38.71
C ALA A 261 14.55 44.55 -37.59
N SER A 262 14.32 45.82 -37.90
CA SER A 262 14.61 47.00 -37.10
C SER A 262 13.97 46.96 -35.70
N ARG A 263 14.77 47.38 -34.72
CA ARG A 263 14.30 47.76 -33.38
C ARG A 263 13.57 49.09 -33.49
N GLY A 264 12.25 49.08 -33.30
CA GLY A 264 11.45 50.28 -33.03
C GLY A 264 11.05 50.31 -31.53
N PRO A 265 11.11 51.45 -30.85
CA PRO A 265 10.69 51.57 -29.45
C PRO A 265 9.17 51.68 -29.40
N GLY A 266 8.49 50.66 -28.85
CA GLY A 266 7.02 50.71 -28.74
C GLY A 266 6.25 49.39 -28.78
N LYS A 267 6.86 48.25 -28.43
CA LYS A 267 6.07 47.06 -28.08
C LYS A 267 6.45 46.61 -26.67
N ALA A 268 5.49 46.74 -25.76
CA ALA A 268 5.53 46.11 -24.45
C ALA A 268 5.84 44.61 -24.62
N PRO A 269 6.65 44.00 -23.74
CA PRO A 269 6.89 42.56 -23.77
C PRO A 269 5.53 41.84 -23.66
N GLN A 270 5.24 40.94 -24.60
CA GLN A 270 4.03 40.14 -24.55
C GLN A 270 4.09 39.23 -23.31
N LEU A 271 3.41 39.67 -22.26
CA LEU A 271 3.04 38.88 -21.10
C LEU A 271 2.16 37.70 -21.54
N THR A 272 2.73 36.50 -21.49
CA THR A 272 2.18 35.33 -20.78
C THR A 272 0.66 35.26 -20.64
N THR A 273 -0.03 34.61 -21.59
CA THR A 273 -1.35 34.02 -21.31
C THR A 273 -1.13 32.66 -20.62
N THR A 274 -1.85 32.39 -19.53
CA THR A 274 -1.76 31.14 -18.75
C THR A 274 -1.91 29.89 -19.63
N GLN A 275 -2.71 29.96 -20.69
CA GLN A 275 -2.89 28.86 -21.65
C GLN A 275 -1.63 28.54 -22.47
N ASN A 276 -0.88 29.55 -22.92
CA ASN A 276 0.37 29.34 -23.68
C ASN A 276 1.46 28.72 -22.79
N PHE A 277 1.53 29.15 -21.53
CA PHE A 277 2.41 28.52 -20.54
C PHE A 277 2.03 27.05 -20.32
N ARG A 278 0.75 26.75 -20.08
CA ARG A 278 0.26 25.37 -19.89
C ARG A 278 0.60 24.47 -21.09
N ALA A 279 0.38 24.94 -22.31
CA ALA A 279 0.69 24.18 -23.51
C ALA A 279 2.20 23.89 -23.66
N LYS A 280 3.07 24.86 -23.33
CA LYS A 280 4.53 24.67 -23.35
C LYS A 280 5.01 23.74 -22.24
N PHE A 281 4.45 23.88 -21.04
CA PHE A 281 4.76 23.02 -19.89
C PHE A 281 4.42 21.55 -20.16
N TRP A 282 3.23 21.26 -20.70
CA TRP A 282 2.87 19.87 -21.04
C TRP A 282 3.76 19.26 -22.13
N LYS A 283 4.23 20.07 -23.09
CA LYS A 283 5.17 19.60 -24.12
C LYS A 283 6.57 19.31 -23.56
N SER A 284 7.08 20.17 -22.68
CA SER A 284 8.37 19.96 -22.00
C SER A 284 8.31 18.77 -21.04
N LEU A 285 7.21 18.60 -20.30
CA LEU A 285 6.99 17.44 -19.44
C LEU A 285 6.89 16.12 -20.23
N HIS A 286 6.25 16.15 -21.41
CA HIS A 286 6.22 14.99 -22.29
C HIS A 286 7.63 14.63 -22.79
N TRP A 287 8.44 15.62 -23.20
CA TRP A 287 9.84 15.41 -23.59
C TRP A 287 10.65 14.81 -22.43
N LEU A 288 10.53 15.36 -21.22
CA LEU A 288 11.20 14.83 -20.04
C LEU A 288 10.88 13.36 -19.78
N LEU A 289 9.60 12.96 -19.91
CA LEU A 289 9.17 11.58 -19.66
C LEU A 289 9.55 10.62 -20.79
N TYR A 290 9.31 11.01 -22.05
CA TYR A 290 9.44 10.10 -23.20
C TYR A 290 10.80 10.12 -23.89
N ASP A 291 11.59 11.18 -23.72
CA ASP A 291 12.90 11.31 -24.34
C ASP A 291 13.99 11.15 -23.26
N GLU A 292 14.12 12.09 -22.31
CA GLU A 292 15.20 12.07 -21.29
C GLU A 292 15.11 10.90 -20.30
N LEU A 293 13.96 10.72 -19.66
CA LEU A 293 13.77 9.67 -18.66
C LEU A 293 13.78 8.29 -19.32
N TYR A 294 13.17 8.16 -20.50
CA TYR A 294 13.21 6.93 -21.28
C TYR A 294 14.65 6.58 -21.68
N GLU A 295 15.42 7.54 -22.20
CA GLU A 295 16.81 7.33 -22.57
C GLU A 295 17.64 6.91 -21.35
N SER A 296 17.55 7.63 -20.24
CA SER A 296 18.22 7.28 -18.98
C SER A 296 17.86 5.87 -18.49
N CYS A 297 16.59 5.48 -18.56
CA CYS A 297 16.15 4.12 -18.20
C CYS A 297 16.71 3.06 -19.16
N THR A 298 16.80 3.34 -20.46
CA THR A 298 17.40 2.41 -21.44
C THR A 298 18.91 2.26 -21.24
N GLN A 299 19.62 3.34 -20.91
CA GLN A 299 21.05 3.30 -20.61
C GLN A 299 21.33 2.52 -19.33
N ILE A 300 20.47 2.64 -18.31
CA ILE A 300 20.58 1.87 -17.06
C ILE A 300 20.20 0.40 -17.28
N LYS A 301 19.26 0.11 -18.18
CA LYS A 301 18.97 -1.26 -18.60
C LYS A 301 20.16 -1.90 -19.33
N LEU A 302 20.84 -1.14 -20.19
CA LEU A 302 22.08 -1.57 -20.83
C LEU A 302 23.20 -1.78 -19.80
N LEU A 303 23.29 -0.91 -18.80
CA LEU A 303 24.23 -1.05 -17.69
C LEU A 303 23.96 -2.32 -16.87
N LYS A 304 22.69 -2.61 -16.55
CA LYS A 304 22.27 -3.85 -15.88
C LYS A 304 22.67 -5.08 -16.70
N LEU A 305 22.34 -5.10 -18.00
CA LEU A 305 22.67 -6.22 -18.90
C LEU A 305 24.19 -6.44 -19.03
N SER A 306 24.97 -5.36 -19.08
CA SER A 306 26.43 -5.43 -19.17
C SER A 306 27.10 -5.87 -17.86
N LEU A 307 26.53 -5.50 -16.71
CA LEU A 307 26.95 -6.01 -15.39
C LEU A 307 26.62 -7.51 -15.23
N GLU A 308 25.41 -7.93 -15.61
CA GLU A 308 25.02 -9.35 -15.61
C GLU A 308 25.95 -10.22 -16.48
N GLN A 309 26.40 -9.70 -17.63
CA GLN A 309 27.38 -10.38 -18.49
C GLN A 309 28.77 -10.51 -17.86
N ILE A 310 29.18 -9.60 -16.98
CA ILE A 310 30.46 -9.67 -16.28
C ILE A 310 30.38 -10.67 -15.13
N ASN A 311 29.20 -10.81 -14.50
CA ASN A 311 28.97 -11.71 -13.38
C ASN A 311 28.87 -13.18 -13.76
N GLN A 312 28.48 -13.51 -14.99
CA GLN A 312 28.57 -14.88 -15.50
C GLN A 312 30.00 -15.46 -15.46
N PHE A 313 31.01 -14.59 -15.28
CA PHE A 313 32.40 -14.98 -15.10
C PHE A 313 32.87 -15.06 -13.62
N GLY A 314 31.99 -14.84 -12.63
CA GLY A 314 32.24 -15.14 -11.21
C GLY A 314 32.92 -14.05 -10.37
N TYR A 315 32.78 -12.77 -10.73
CA TYR A 315 33.62 -11.68 -10.18
C TYR A 315 32.90 -10.62 -9.30
N THR A 316 31.62 -10.77 -8.93
CA THR A 316 30.96 -9.85 -7.96
C THR A 316 30.14 -10.60 -6.90
N SER A 317 30.11 -10.02 -5.70
CA SER A 317 29.17 -10.37 -4.63
C SER A 317 27.74 -10.05 -5.05
N GLU A 318 26.83 -11.01 -4.85
CA GLU A 318 25.42 -11.06 -5.27
C GLU A 318 24.53 -9.83 -4.89
N SER A 319 25.05 -8.85 -4.16
CA SER A 319 24.30 -7.73 -3.56
C SER A 319 24.27 -6.42 -4.36
N SER A 320 25.21 -6.18 -5.29
CA SER A 320 25.33 -4.89 -6.00
C SER A 320 24.45 -4.77 -7.26
N ASP A 321 24.21 -5.88 -7.96
CA ASP A 321 23.63 -5.86 -9.30
C ASP A 321 22.10 -5.68 -9.32
N GLN A 322 21.41 -6.17 -8.28
CA GLN A 322 19.96 -6.01 -8.16
C GLN A 322 19.54 -4.60 -7.71
N CYS A 323 20.45 -3.82 -7.13
CA CYS A 323 20.10 -2.57 -6.47
C CYS A 323 20.38 -1.31 -7.32
N ILE A 324 21.16 -1.37 -8.40
CA ILE A 324 21.49 -0.16 -9.20
C ILE A 324 20.25 0.43 -9.91
N PRO A 325 19.45 -0.35 -10.67
CA PRO A 325 18.23 0.17 -11.28
C PRO A 325 17.22 0.66 -10.24
N GLN A 326 17.09 -0.07 -9.11
CA GLN A 326 16.20 0.29 -8.02
C GLN A 326 16.64 1.58 -7.31
N ARG A 327 17.94 1.75 -7.01
CA ARG A 327 18.50 2.96 -6.38
C ARG A 327 18.38 4.17 -7.29
N PHE A 328 18.63 4.02 -8.59
CA PHE A 328 18.39 5.09 -9.55
C PHE A 328 16.93 5.51 -9.55
N TRP A 329 16.02 4.55 -9.69
CA TRP A 329 14.59 4.81 -9.77
C TRP A 329 14.03 5.44 -8.50
N GLN A 330 14.43 4.95 -7.32
CA GLN A 330 14.08 5.56 -6.03
C GLN A 330 14.58 7.01 -5.93
N ARG A 331 15.79 7.30 -6.39
CA ARG A 331 16.31 8.68 -6.39
C ARG A 331 15.59 9.59 -7.39
N VAL A 332 15.22 9.07 -8.56
CA VAL A 332 14.41 9.80 -9.54
C VAL A 332 13.02 10.09 -8.99
N GLN A 333 12.36 9.11 -8.36
CA GLN A 333 11.07 9.31 -7.69
C GLN A 333 11.16 10.34 -6.56
N GLN A 334 12.25 10.33 -5.77
CA GLN A 334 12.50 11.35 -4.74
C GLN A 334 12.73 12.74 -5.34
N LEU A 335 13.45 12.85 -6.47
CA LEU A 335 13.63 14.10 -7.20
C LEU A 335 12.30 14.63 -7.74
N LEU A 336 11.46 13.77 -8.32
CA LEU A 336 10.12 14.14 -8.77
C LEU A 336 9.25 14.60 -7.60
N ARG A 337 9.28 13.89 -6.47
CA ARG A 337 8.55 14.27 -5.26
C ARG A 337 8.96 15.64 -4.74
N LYS A 338 10.28 15.88 -4.60
CA LYS A 338 10.81 17.20 -4.24
C LYS A 338 10.41 18.28 -5.25
N SER A 339 10.46 17.96 -6.54
CA SER A 339 10.07 18.90 -7.59
C SER A 339 8.59 19.27 -7.49
N PHE A 340 7.71 18.32 -7.19
CA PHE A 340 6.28 18.58 -6.98
C PHE A 340 6.01 19.39 -5.69
N ASP A 341 6.78 19.16 -4.63
CA ASP A 341 6.64 19.90 -3.36
C ASP A 341 7.18 21.35 -3.46
N GLU A 342 8.28 21.56 -4.18
CA GLU A 342 8.94 22.87 -4.37
C GLU A 342 8.36 23.69 -5.54
N CYS A 343 7.30 23.19 -6.20
CA CYS A 343 6.64 23.85 -7.32
C CYS A 343 6.02 25.22 -6.96
N THR A 344 6.08 26.16 -7.90
CA THR A 344 5.27 27.39 -7.81
C THR A 344 3.76 27.07 -7.90
N GLN A 345 2.94 27.87 -7.22
CA GLN A 345 1.49 27.63 -7.11
C GLN A 345 0.79 27.51 -8.49
N HIS A 346 1.23 28.29 -9.48
CA HIS A 346 0.68 28.24 -10.85
C HIS A 346 1.00 26.93 -11.59
N VAL A 347 2.18 26.34 -11.34
CA VAL A 347 2.56 25.04 -11.91
C VAL A 347 1.86 23.91 -11.18
N ASN A 348 1.78 23.98 -9.85
CA ASN A 348 1.05 23.00 -9.04
C ASN A 348 -0.44 22.94 -9.46
N GLN A 349 -1.10 24.09 -9.65
CA GLN A 349 -2.46 24.13 -10.20
C GLN A 349 -2.57 23.51 -11.59
N THR A 350 -1.59 23.74 -12.47
CA THR A 350 -1.58 23.16 -13.82
C THR A 350 -1.42 21.64 -13.79
N LEU A 351 -0.56 21.13 -12.89
CA LEU A 351 -0.36 19.70 -12.66
C LEU A 351 -1.59 19.05 -12.06
N GLN A 352 -2.18 19.67 -11.03
CA GLN A 352 -3.44 19.22 -10.43
C GLN A 352 -4.54 19.17 -11.48
N GLU A 353 -4.76 20.24 -12.25
CA GLU A 353 -5.82 20.32 -13.26
C GLU A 353 -5.68 19.31 -14.42
N GLY A 354 -4.45 18.87 -14.70
CA GLY A 354 -4.13 17.96 -15.80
C GLY A 354 -3.56 16.62 -15.34
N LEU A 355 -3.82 16.21 -14.09
CA LEU A 355 -3.32 14.97 -13.53
C LEU A 355 -3.63 13.75 -14.40
N SER A 356 -4.83 13.69 -14.98
CA SER A 356 -5.21 12.63 -15.93
C SER A 356 -4.21 12.49 -17.08
N LYS A 357 -3.73 13.61 -17.66
CA LYS A 357 -2.72 13.60 -18.74
C LYS A 357 -1.36 13.12 -18.24
N LEU A 358 -0.95 13.56 -17.05
CA LEU A 358 0.30 13.12 -16.43
C LEU A 358 0.29 11.61 -16.18
N LEU A 359 -0.81 11.08 -15.63
CA LEU A 359 -0.95 9.64 -15.40
C LEU A 359 -0.96 8.86 -16.72
N THR A 360 -1.61 9.37 -17.78
CA THR A 360 -1.51 8.75 -19.11
C THR A 360 -0.07 8.65 -19.59
N SER A 361 0.70 9.72 -19.46
CA SER A 361 2.11 9.76 -19.87
C SER A 361 2.98 8.86 -18.99
N ALA A 362 2.75 8.84 -17.66
CA ALA A 362 3.47 8.00 -16.73
C ALA A 362 3.21 6.51 -16.98
N ARG A 363 1.93 6.08 -17.05
CA ARG A 363 1.56 4.69 -17.36
C ARG A 363 1.98 4.28 -18.77
N GLY A 364 1.93 5.20 -19.73
CA GLY A 364 2.44 4.97 -21.09
C GLY A 364 3.95 4.73 -21.13
N LEU A 365 4.71 5.40 -20.26
CA LEU A 365 6.15 5.16 -20.10
C LEU A 365 6.43 3.79 -19.45
N GLU A 366 5.70 3.44 -18.39
CA GLU A 366 5.81 2.14 -17.73
C GLU A 366 5.59 0.99 -18.73
N GLN A 367 4.57 1.12 -19.58
CA GLN A 367 4.30 0.15 -20.65
C GLN A 367 5.45 0.06 -21.66
N ARG A 368 6.06 1.19 -22.05
CA ARG A 368 7.23 1.20 -22.96
C ARG A 368 8.48 0.59 -22.33
N LEU A 369 8.60 0.66 -21.01
CA LEU A 369 9.70 0.09 -20.23
C LEU A 369 9.40 -1.35 -19.75
N ASN A 370 8.36 -2.01 -20.30
CA ASN A 370 7.92 -3.37 -19.93
C ASN A 370 7.69 -3.56 -18.42
N ASN A 371 7.20 -2.54 -17.72
CA ASN A 371 6.89 -2.55 -16.28
C ASN A 371 8.08 -2.84 -15.33
N GLU A 372 9.34 -2.70 -15.78
CA GLU A 372 10.52 -2.86 -14.92
C GLU A 372 10.72 -1.65 -13.96
N PHE A 373 10.25 -0.47 -14.36
CA PHE A 373 10.28 0.77 -13.57
C PHE A 373 8.83 1.26 -13.40
N GLN A 374 8.29 1.15 -12.18
CA GLN A 374 6.91 1.55 -11.86
C GLN A 374 6.93 2.75 -10.93
N PHE A 375 6.10 3.75 -11.22
CA PHE A 375 5.92 4.89 -10.32
C PHE A 375 5.18 4.45 -9.06
N ASP A 376 5.67 4.90 -7.91
CA ASP A 376 4.99 4.68 -6.64
C ASP A 376 3.63 5.39 -6.67
N ASN A 377 2.57 4.67 -6.28
CA ASN A 377 1.22 5.22 -6.25
C ASN A 377 1.10 6.46 -5.34
N GLU A 378 1.94 6.57 -4.30
CA GLU A 378 1.95 7.74 -3.40
C GLU A 378 2.53 9.01 -4.02
N LEU A 379 3.28 8.91 -5.13
CA LEU A 379 3.92 10.06 -5.76
C LEU A 379 2.91 11.12 -6.21
N PHE A 380 1.73 10.67 -6.65
CA PHE A 380 0.68 11.53 -7.22
C PHE A 380 -0.40 11.92 -6.21
N ALA A 381 -0.44 11.33 -5.01
CA ALA A 381 -1.49 11.56 -4.02
C ALA A 381 -1.75 13.04 -3.67
N PRO A 382 -0.73 13.92 -3.51
CA PRO A 382 -0.97 15.35 -3.27
C PRO A 382 -1.65 16.06 -4.45
N LEU A 383 -1.34 15.64 -5.68
CA LEU A 383 -1.93 16.18 -6.90
C LEU A 383 -3.36 15.64 -7.10
N GLU A 384 -3.62 14.40 -6.69
CA GLU A 384 -4.95 13.78 -6.69
C GLU A 384 -5.94 14.57 -5.87
N VAL A 385 -5.57 15.01 -4.66
CA VAL A 385 -6.44 15.82 -3.80
C VAL A 385 -6.92 17.09 -4.52
N GLY A 386 -6.02 17.76 -5.25
CA GLY A 386 -6.36 18.94 -6.05
C GLY A 386 -7.29 18.61 -7.23
N TYR A 387 -7.02 17.53 -7.97
CA TYR A 387 -7.88 17.11 -9.08
C TYR A 387 -9.27 16.68 -8.62
N VAL A 388 -9.34 15.90 -7.52
CA VAL A 388 -10.58 15.45 -6.88
C VAL A 388 -11.40 16.66 -6.39
N SER A 389 -10.75 17.66 -5.77
CA SER A 389 -11.40 18.90 -5.36
C SER A 389 -11.98 19.68 -6.54
N LYS A 390 -11.25 19.75 -7.67
CA LYS A 390 -11.73 20.37 -8.90
C LYS A 390 -12.92 19.63 -9.48
N CYS A 391 -12.83 18.30 -9.58
CA CYS A 391 -13.93 17.45 -10.06
C CYS A 391 -15.18 17.65 -9.20
N ALA A 392 -15.03 17.67 -7.88
CA ALA A 392 -16.11 17.97 -6.94
C ALA A 392 -16.70 19.37 -7.16
N ALA A 393 -15.87 20.38 -7.38
CA ALA A 393 -16.34 21.74 -7.67
C ALA A 393 -17.11 21.82 -9.02
N ASN A 394 -16.61 21.16 -10.06
CA ASN A 394 -17.28 21.10 -11.37
C ASN A 394 -18.65 20.43 -11.27
N LEU A 395 -18.73 19.28 -10.58
CA LEU A 395 -19.98 18.55 -10.39
C LEU A 395 -20.96 19.32 -9.49
N LYS A 396 -20.48 19.95 -8.41
CA LYS A 396 -21.32 20.78 -7.55
C LYS A 396 -21.83 22.04 -8.24
N ALA A 397 -21.03 22.64 -9.13
CA ALA A 397 -21.46 23.80 -9.91
C ALA A 397 -22.67 23.49 -10.80
N CYS A 398 -22.77 22.26 -11.33
CA CYS A 398 -23.97 21.82 -12.08
C CYS A 398 -25.24 21.78 -11.22
N LEU A 399 -25.10 21.63 -9.90
CA LEU A 399 -26.20 21.49 -8.95
C LEU A 399 -26.43 22.75 -8.11
N ALA A 400 -25.67 23.81 -8.34
CA ALA A 400 -25.73 25.05 -7.58
C ALA A 400 -26.85 25.97 -8.11
N GLY A 401 -27.68 26.50 -7.21
CA GLY A 401 -28.71 27.50 -7.56
C GLY A 401 -29.94 26.94 -8.28
N VAL A 402 -30.11 25.62 -8.31
CA VAL A 402 -31.29 24.97 -8.90
C VAL A 402 -32.16 24.41 -7.79
N ASP A 403 -33.34 25.02 -7.57
CA ASP A 403 -34.27 24.62 -6.51
C ASP A 403 -34.99 23.29 -6.84
N LEU A 404 -35.35 23.08 -8.11
CA LEU A 404 -35.91 21.82 -8.61
C LEU A 404 -35.12 21.39 -9.87
N PRO A 405 -34.28 20.36 -9.79
CA PRO A 405 -33.49 19.90 -10.92
C PRO A 405 -34.40 19.29 -11.98
N GLY A 406 -34.34 19.83 -13.20
CA GLY A 406 -34.99 19.25 -14.37
C GLY A 406 -34.07 18.28 -15.11
N ASN A 407 -34.58 17.71 -16.21
CA ASN A 407 -33.81 16.79 -17.06
C ASN A 407 -32.52 17.44 -17.61
N GLU A 408 -32.56 18.73 -17.96
CA GLU A 408 -31.35 19.45 -18.42
C GLU A 408 -30.26 19.55 -17.36
N THR A 409 -30.63 19.73 -16.09
CA THR A 409 -29.68 19.76 -14.96
C THR A 409 -29.04 18.39 -14.79
N VAL A 410 -29.83 17.33 -14.88
CA VAL A 410 -29.35 15.94 -14.85
C VAL A 410 -28.40 15.68 -16.02
N ASP A 411 -28.75 16.07 -17.24
CA ASP A 411 -27.90 15.87 -18.43
C ASP A 411 -26.58 16.62 -18.33
N ASN A 412 -26.60 17.86 -17.84
CA ASN A 412 -25.38 18.62 -17.60
C ASN A 412 -24.50 17.95 -16.54
N PHE A 413 -25.09 17.45 -15.45
CA PHE A 413 -24.38 16.71 -14.40
C PHE A 413 -23.75 15.42 -14.93
N ILE A 414 -24.50 14.62 -15.69
CA ILE A 414 -24.04 13.37 -16.30
C ILE A 414 -22.96 13.63 -17.36
N ARG A 415 -23.09 14.68 -18.17
CA ARG A 415 -22.07 15.06 -19.16
C ARG A 415 -20.74 15.39 -18.49
N VAL A 416 -20.76 16.21 -17.44
CA VAL A 416 -19.54 16.54 -16.69
C VAL A 416 -18.97 15.30 -16.02
N ALA A 417 -19.80 14.48 -15.37
CA ALA A 417 -19.38 13.24 -14.74
C ALA A 417 -18.72 12.27 -15.75
N SER A 418 -19.33 12.08 -16.92
CA SER A 418 -18.81 11.22 -17.98
C SER A 418 -17.44 11.70 -18.47
N THR A 419 -17.26 13.01 -18.66
CA THR A 419 -15.96 13.56 -19.08
C THR A 419 -14.86 13.36 -18.04
N GLU A 420 -15.16 13.57 -16.75
CA GLU A 420 -14.19 13.44 -15.67
C GLU A 420 -13.87 11.96 -15.37
N LEU A 421 -14.88 11.08 -15.40
CA LEU A 421 -14.69 9.62 -15.27
C LEU A 421 -13.85 9.07 -16.42
N SER A 422 -14.17 9.43 -17.67
CA SER A 422 -13.40 9.00 -18.85
C SER A 422 -11.92 9.40 -18.75
N ALA A 423 -11.64 10.59 -18.23
CA ALA A 423 -10.27 11.07 -18.04
C ALA A 423 -9.51 10.29 -16.94
N ALA A 424 -10.22 9.74 -15.96
CA ALA A 424 -9.63 9.01 -14.84
C ALA A 424 -9.57 7.49 -14.99
N LEU A 425 -10.26 6.91 -15.97
CA LEU A 425 -10.30 5.46 -16.23
C LEU A 425 -8.97 4.84 -16.70
N ILE A 426 -7.88 5.60 -16.58
CA ILE A 426 -6.51 5.22 -16.88
C ILE A 426 -5.82 4.63 -15.64
N ASP A 427 -6.25 5.04 -14.44
CA ASP A 427 -5.68 4.60 -13.18
C ASP A 427 -6.77 4.11 -12.21
N SER A 428 -6.49 2.99 -11.53
CA SER A 428 -7.45 2.36 -10.60
C SER A 428 -7.71 3.19 -9.34
N GLN A 429 -6.74 3.95 -8.83
CA GLN A 429 -6.91 4.79 -7.64
C GLN A 429 -7.69 6.05 -7.99
N LEU A 430 -7.29 6.74 -9.07
CA LEU A 430 -7.98 7.95 -9.50
C LEU A 430 -9.43 7.69 -9.91
N SER A 431 -9.70 6.60 -10.63
CA SER A 431 -11.07 6.23 -11.02
C SER A 431 -11.97 5.97 -9.80
N ASN A 432 -11.47 5.29 -8.76
CA ASN A 432 -12.20 5.09 -7.51
C ASN A 432 -12.44 6.42 -6.77
N ALA A 433 -11.44 7.30 -6.72
CA ALA A 433 -11.58 8.60 -6.07
C ALA A 433 -12.65 9.48 -6.75
N ILE A 434 -12.66 9.54 -8.09
CA ILE A 434 -13.68 10.30 -8.83
C ILE A 434 -15.05 9.65 -8.74
N ALA A 435 -15.13 8.31 -8.78
CA ALA A 435 -16.38 7.62 -8.54
C ALA A 435 -16.97 7.98 -7.17
N ASN A 436 -16.15 8.07 -6.12
CA ASN A 436 -16.61 8.49 -4.80
C ASN A 436 -17.11 9.94 -4.79
N VAL A 437 -16.46 10.85 -5.50
CA VAL A 437 -16.94 12.24 -5.66
C VAL A 437 -18.29 12.28 -6.39
N PHE A 438 -18.41 11.53 -7.48
CA PHE A 438 -19.66 11.43 -8.23
C PHE A 438 -20.79 10.89 -7.34
N ILE A 439 -20.52 9.82 -6.59
CA ILE A 439 -21.47 9.23 -5.64
C ILE A 439 -21.86 10.26 -4.57
N ALA A 440 -20.91 11.00 -3.99
CA ALA A 440 -21.21 12.01 -2.99
C ALA A 440 -22.10 13.14 -3.54
N CYS A 441 -21.81 13.63 -4.76
CA CYS A 441 -22.63 14.66 -5.40
C CYS A 441 -24.02 14.13 -5.81
N GLY A 442 -24.10 12.87 -6.28
CA GLY A 442 -25.36 12.19 -6.58
C GLY A 442 -26.24 11.99 -5.34
N LYS A 443 -25.63 11.65 -4.20
CA LYS A 443 -26.32 11.60 -2.90
C LYS A 443 -26.82 12.97 -2.45
N GLU A 444 -26.03 14.03 -2.66
CA GLU A 444 -26.46 15.40 -2.39
C GLU A 444 -27.68 15.78 -3.22
N LEU A 445 -27.70 15.42 -4.52
CA LEU A 445 -28.85 15.58 -5.39
C LEU A 445 -30.07 14.81 -4.85
N CYS A 446 -29.92 13.53 -4.51
CA CYS A 446 -31.00 12.72 -3.95
C CYS A 446 -31.55 13.31 -2.64
N THR A 447 -30.67 13.81 -1.76
CA THR A 447 -31.05 14.42 -0.47
C THR A 447 -31.82 15.73 -0.67
N LYS A 448 -31.42 16.55 -1.67
CA LYS A 448 -32.16 17.77 -2.03
C LYS A 448 -33.55 17.44 -2.57
N LEU A 449 -33.66 16.41 -3.41
CA LEU A 449 -34.94 15.95 -3.94
C LEU A 449 -35.82 15.37 -2.83
N GLU A 450 -35.25 14.58 -1.93
CA GLU A 450 -35.92 14.01 -0.76
C GLU A 450 -36.54 15.09 0.14
N ALA A 451 -35.82 16.18 0.40
CA ALA A 451 -36.33 17.30 1.19
C ALA A 451 -37.56 18.00 0.58
N GLN A 452 -37.78 17.85 -0.74
CA GLN A 452 -38.92 18.42 -1.44
C GLN A 452 -40.13 17.46 -1.53
N ILE A 453 -39.96 16.18 -1.18
CA ILE A 453 -41.04 15.19 -1.19
C ILE A 453 -42.09 15.57 -0.15
N LYS A 454 -43.35 15.65 -0.57
CA LYS A 454 -44.48 15.95 0.32
C LYS A 454 -45.14 14.64 0.78
N LEU A 455 -45.18 14.40 2.09
CA LEU A 455 -45.77 13.21 2.71
C LEU A 455 -47.05 13.49 3.53
N SER A 456 -47.67 14.66 3.33
CA SER A 456 -48.91 15.09 4.00
C SER A 456 -50.13 14.23 3.62
N ALA A 457 -51.22 14.33 4.38
CA ALA A 457 -52.47 13.59 4.09
C ALA A 457 -52.98 13.82 2.65
N ASP A 458 -52.84 15.04 2.13
CA ASP A 458 -53.24 15.38 0.75
C ASP A 458 -52.42 14.61 -0.30
N SER A 459 -51.15 14.27 -0.02
CA SER A 459 -50.32 13.48 -0.95
C SER A 459 -50.82 12.04 -1.14
N LYS A 460 -51.70 11.57 -0.26
CA LYS A 460 -52.24 10.20 -0.24
C LYS A 460 -53.64 10.08 -0.83
N GLN A 461 -54.29 11.16 -1.27
CA GLN A 461 -55.68 11.10 -1.76
C GLN A 461 -55.77 10.38 -3.11
N VAL A 462 -56.63 9.37 -3.25
CA VAL A 462 -56.76 8.61 -4.52
C VAL A 462 -58.17 8.67 -5.13
N VAL A 463 -59.05 9.52 -4.57
CA VAL A 463 -60.46 9.62 -4.99
C VAL A 463 -60.62 10.52 -6.23
N ASP A 464 -59.90 11.63 -6.28
CA ASP A 464 -60.00 12.64 -7.34
C ASP A 464 -58.74 12.65 -8.23
N LEU A 465 -58.70 13.57 -9.20
CA LEU A 465 -57.51 13.82 -10.02
C LEU A 465 -56.30 14.19 -9.16
N PRO A 466 -55.07 13.96 -9.66
CA PRO A 466 -53.84 14.26 -8.93
C PRO A 466 -53.77 15.73 -8.53
N ASN A 467 -53.64 15.98 -7.23
CA ASN A 467 -53.47 17.33 -6.71
C ASN A 467 -52.03 17.85 -6.92
N LEU A 468 -51.79 19.12 -6.59
CA LEU A 468 -50.49 19.77 -6.80
C LEU A 468 -49.33 19.04 -6.07
N GLN A 469 -49.58 18.51 -4.87
CA GLN A 469 -48.55 17.78 -4.11
C GLN A 469 -48.21 16.43 -4.76
N GLN A 470 -49.21 15.73 -5.29
CA GLN A 470 -49.02 14.47 -6.01
C GLN A 470 -48.32 14.69 -7.34
N GLN A 471 -48.72 15.70 -8.11
CA GLN A 471 -48.04 16.09 -9.34
C GLN A 471 -46.57 16.45 -9.08
N GLN A 472 -46.27 17.18 -8.00
CA GLN A 472 -44.90 17.48 -7.59
C GLN A 472 -44.12 16.21 -7.24
N ASN A 473 -44.70 15.29 -6.44
CA ASN A 473 -44.04 14.03 -6.09
C ASN A 473 -43.81 13.14 -7.32
N THR A 474 -44.74 13.07 -8.26
CA THR A 474 -44.56 12.34 -9.52
C THR A 474 -43.46 12.96 -10.37
N GLN A 475 -43.38 14.29 -10.47
CA GLN A 475 -42.28 14.97 -11.16
C GLN A 475 -40.93 14.66 -10.50
N LEU A 476 -40.85 14.70 -9.16
CA LEU A 476 -39.65 14.33 -8.41
C LEU A 476 -39.23 12.87 -8.68
N ALA A 477 -40.17 11.94 -8.67
CA ALA A 477 -39.92 10.53 -8.97
C ALA A 477 -39.44 10.33 -10.42
N ASN A 478 -40.01 11.05 -11.39
CA ASN A 478 -39.59 10.98 -12.79
C ASN A 478 -38.19 11.56 -13.00
N VAL A 479 -37.84 12.65 -12.32
CA VAL A 479 -36.46 13.19 -12.32
C VAL A 479 -35.47 12.20 -11.71
N LEU A 480 -35.83 11.56 -10.59
CA LEU A 480 -35.00 10.51 -9.96
C LEU A 480 -34.80 9.31 -10.89
N TYR A 481 -35.85 8.89 -11.58
CA TYR A 481 -35.79 7.81 -12.57
C TYR A 481 -34.93 8.21 -13.77
N TYR A 482 -35.10 9.42 -14.29
CA TYR A 482 -34.28 9.96 -15.38
C TYR A 482 -32.80 10.01 -15.01
N TYR A 483 -32.48 10.47 -13.79
CA TYR A 483 -31.12 10.42 -13.25
C TYR A 483 -30.57 8.99 -13.21
N LYS A 484 -31.32 8.05 -12.63
CA LYS A 484 -30.95 6.63 -12.56
C LYS A 484 -30.68 6.03 -13.94
N ASP A 485 -31.57 6.28 -14.90
CA ASP A 485 -31.44 5.76 -16.27
C ASP A 485 -30.24 6.39 -17.01
N SER A 486 -30.05 7.71 -16.89
CA SER A 486 -28.90 8.41 -17.47
C SER A 486 -27.56 7.93 -16.88
N VAL A 487 -27.50 7.61 -15.57
CA VAL A 487 -26.31 6.98 -14.97
C VAL A 487 -26.09 5.57 -15.52
N ARG A 488 -27.14 4.75 -15.65
CA ARG A 488 -27.03 3.39 -16.21
C ARG A 488 -26.54 3.43 -17.65
N ARG A 489 -27.03 4.35 -18.48
CA ARG A 489 -26.55 4.59 -19.84
C ARG A 489 -25.07 4.99 -19.85
N MET A 490 -24.68 5.98 -19.03
CA MET A 490 -23.28 6.39 -18.88
C MET A 490 -22.36 5.22 -18.49
N LEU A 491 -22.77 4.36 -17.57
CA LEU A 491 -22.00 3.17 -17.19
C LEU A 491 -21.90 2.13 -18.32
N SER A 492 -22.94 2.00 -19.14
CA SER A 492 -22.94 1.14 -20.33
C SER A 492 -21.99 1.69 -21.40
N ASP A 493 -22.03 3.00 -21.65
CA ASP A 493 -21.17 3.65 -22.66
C ASP A 493 -19.67 3.53 -22.30
N LEU A 494 -19.35 3.60 -21.01
CA LEU A 494 -17.99 3.49 -20.49
C LEU A 494 -17.54 2.04 -20.22
N GLN A 495 -18.37 1.03 -20.51
CA GLN A 495 -18.13 -0.37 -20.12
C GLN A 495 -16.76 -0.88 -20.59
N MET A 496 -16.40 -0.64 -21.86
CA MET A 496 -15.12 -1.10 -22.42
C MET A 496 -13.90 -0.47 -21.71
N GLN A 497 -14.04 0.73 -21.15
CA GLN A 497 -12.97 1.41 -20.41
C GLN A 497 -12.86 0.88 -18.98
N PHE A 498 -13.99 0.59 -18.33
CA PHE A 498 -14.01 -0.07 -17.02
C PHE A 498 -13.45 -1.50 -17.08
N GLU A 499 -13.61 -2.23 -18.20
CA GLU A 499 -13.05 -3.57 -18.36
C GLU A 499 -11.52 -3.57 -18.54
N ARG A 500 -10.95 -2.49 -19.07
CA ARG A 500 -9.49 -2.33 -19.22
C ARG A 500 -8.77 -2.06 -17.91
N THR A 501 -9.47 -1.49 -16.92
CA THR A 501 -8.87 -1.04 -15.66
C THR A 501 -9.64 -1.64 -14.48
N PRO A 502 -9.09 -2.63 -13.76
CA PRO A 502 -9.80 -3.29 -12.66
C PRO A 502 -10.03 -2.29 -11.50
N SER A 503 -11.25 -1.77 -11.38
CA SER A 503 -11.65 -0.80 -10.36
C SER A 503 -13.02 -1.14 -9.77
N ALA A 504 -13.23 -0.79 -8.50
CA ALA A 504 -14.52 -0.95 -7.82
C ALA A 504 -15.54 0.15 -8.20
N ALA A 505 -15.10 1.16 -8.95
CA ALA A 505 -15.86 2.33 -9.36
C ALA A 505 -17.23 1.98 -9.99
N ARG A 506 -17.29 1.08 -10.98
CA ARG A 506 -18.55 0.70 -11.65
C ARG A 506 -19.58 0.12 -10.67
N SER A 507 -19.15 -0.82 -9.82
CA SER A 507 -20.04 -1.45 -8.83
C SER A 507 -20.52 -0.45 -7.79
N ASN A 508 -19.64 0.44 -7.33
CA ASN A 508 -19.97 1.45 -6.33
C ASN A 508 -20.96 2.51 -6.87
N ILE A 509 -20.78 2.94 -8.13
CA ILE A 509 -21.72 3.86 -8.77
C ILE A 509 -23.08 3.17 -8.95
N ALA A 510 -23.11 1.92 -9.42
CA ALA A 510 -24.36 1.17 -9.57
C ALA A 510 -25.12 1.05 -8.23
N ARG A 511 -24.43 0.69 -7.14
CA ARG A 511 -25.02 0.59 -5.79
C ARG A 511 -25.52 1.94 -5.27
N SER A 512 -24.93 3.06 -5.69
CA SER A 512 -25.40 4.38 -5.26
C SER A 512 -26.80 4.72 -5.77
N LEU A 513 -27.25 4.07 -6.85
CA LEU A 513 -28.59 4.26 -7.41
C LEU A 513 -29.70 3.67 -6.54
N ASP A 514 -29.37 2.76 -5.60
CA ASP A 514 -30.34 2.17 -4.66
C ASP A 514 -31.06 3.25 -3.82
N GLN A 515 -30.40 4.39 -3.55
CA GLN A 515 -31.04 5.51 -2.86
C GLN A 515 -32.15 6.15 -3.70
N ALA A 516 -31.95 6.31 -5.02
CA ALA A 516 -32.99 6.82 -5.90
C ALA A 516 -34.18 5.84 -5.98
N ASP A 517 -33.90 4.54 -6.05
CA ASP A 517 -34.93 3.49 -6.01
C ASP A 517 -35.75 3.52 -4.71
N LEU A 518 -35.10 3.75 -3.57
CA LEU A 518 -35.77 3.89 -2.27
C LEU A 518 -36.70 5.11 -2.25
N LEU A 519 -36.27 6.25 -2.78
CA LEU A 519 -37.08 7.48 -2.81
C LEU A 519 -38.30 7.34 -3.74
N ILE A 520 -38.11 6.78 -4.93
CA ILE A 520 -39.21 6.48 -5.87
C ILE A 520 -40.18 5.49 -5.22
N GLY A 521 -39.66 4.43 -4.59
CA GLY A 521 -40.44 3.45 -3.85
C GLY A 521 -41.25 4.07 -2.72
N THR A 522 -40.67 5.01 -1.97
CA THR A 522 -41.35 5.71 -0.87
C THR A 522 -42.55 6.51 -1.37
N ILE A 523 -42.38 7.24 -2.48
CA ILE A 523 -43.47 8.02 -3.10
C ILE A 523 -44.59 7.09 -3.59
N LEU A 524 -44.23 6.03 -4.33
CA LEU A 524 -45.20 5.07 -4.84
C LEU A 524 -45.94 4.33 -3.71
N GLN A 525 -45.24 3.95 -2.64
CA GLN A 525 -45.81 3.23 -1.50
C GLN A 525 -46.95 4.03 -0.84
N GLN A 526 -46.81 5.36 -0.70
CA GLN A 526 -47.87 6.19 -0.11
C GLN A 526 -49.17 6.13 -0.92
N ILE A 527 -49.07 6.18 -2.25
CA ILE A 527 -50.23 6.10 -3.14
C ILE A 527 -50.80 4.68 -3.12
N MET A 528 -49.93 3.66 -3.15
CA MET A 528 -50.34 2.25 -3.13
C MET A 528 -51.07 1.86 -1.86
N GLU A 529 -50.59 2.26 -0.68
CA GLU A 529 -51.27 2.00 0.60
C GLU A 529 -52.68 2.62 0.64
N SER A 530 -52.83 3.82 0.08
CA SER A 530 -54.12 4.49 -0.03
C SER A 530 -55.06 3.78 -1.01
N ILE A 531 -54.55 3.33 -2.17
CA ILE A 531 -55.30 2.51 -3.13
C ILE A 531 -55.77 1.21 -2.46
N ILE A 532 -54.89 0.50 -1.75
CA ILE A 532 -55.23 -0.75 -1.05
C ILE A 532 -56.32 -0.50 0.00
N THR A 533 -56.23 0.59 0.75
CA THR A 533 -57.22 0.95 1.77
C THR A 533 -58.58 1.21 1.14
N ALA A 534 -58.64 1.98 0.04
CA ALA A 534 -59.88 2.22 -0.69
C ALA A 534 -60.46 0.94 -1.29
N ILE A 535 -59.63 0.08 -1.89
CA ILE A 535 -60.04 -1.23 -2.41
C ILE A 535 -60.58 -2.12 -1.30
N SER A 536 -59.96 -2.14 -0.13
CA SER A 536 -60.43 -2.91 1.03
C SER A 536 -61.84 -2.48 1.44
N ILE A 537 -62.12 -1.17 1.49
CA ILE A 537 -63.44 -0.62 1.80
C ILE A 537 -64.47 -1.02 0.74
N ILE A 538 -64.12 -0.92 -0.55
CA ILE A 538 -65.02 -1.31 -1.65
C ILE A 538 -65.32 -2.82 -1.58
N ILE A 539 -64.31 -3.67 -1.41
CA ILE A 539 -64.50 -5.13 -1.31
C ILE A 539 -65.34 -5.48 -0.08
N LEU A 540 -65.10 -4.86 1.07
CA LEU A 540 -65.86 -5.07 2.29
C LEU A 540 -67.37 -4.77 2.12
N SER A 541 -67.72 -3.82 1.24
CA SER A 541 -69.13 -3.52 0.93
C SER A 541 -69.90 -4.73 0.37
N MET A 542 -69.21 -5.79 -0.09
CA MET A 542 -69.84 -7.03 -0.55
C MET A 542 -70.69 -7.72 0.52
N HIS A 543 -70.40 -7.50 1.82
CA HIS A 543 -71.23 -8.01 2.93
C HIS A 543 -72.59 -7.32 3.04
N ARG A 544 -72.77 -6.19 2.34
CA ARG A 544 -74.02 -5.41 2.28
C ARG A 544 -74.67 -5.50 0.90
N GLU A 545 -74.16 -6.34 -0.01
CA GLU A 545 -74.69 -6.50 -1.35
C GLU A 545 -76.12 -7.06 -1.32
N PRO A 546 -77.10 -6.36 -1.92
CA PRO A 546 -78.50 -6.77 -1.85
C PRO A 546 -78.77 -8.05 -2.67
N GLY A 547 -79.48 -8.99 -2.07
CA GLY A 547 -80.06 -10.14 -2.78
C GLY A 547 -79.16 -11.37 -2.95
N LEU A 548 -77.94 -11.39 -2.38
CA LEU A 548 -77.08 -12.58 -2.37
C LEU A 548 -77.68 -13.77 -1.60
N ASN A 549 -78.66 -13.51 -0.73
CA ASN A 549 -79.38 -14.51 0.06
C ASN A 549 -80.72 -14.94 -0.55
N THR A 550 -81.09 -14.44 -1.73
CA THR A 550 -82.38 -14.70 -2.38
C THR A 550 -82.20 -15.38 -3.73
N ASP A 551 -83.13 -16.24 -4.15
CA ASP A 551 -83.06 -16.91 -5.46
C ASP A 551 -83.55 -16.04 -6.63
N ARG A 552 -84.06 -14.85 -6.35
CA ARG A 552 -84.62 -13.92 -7.35
C ARG A 552 -83.58 -12.97 -7.97
N LEU A 553 -82.30 -13.17 -7.66
CA LEU A 553 -81.21 -12.32 -8.14
C LEU A 553 -80.82 -12.68 -9.59
N PRO A 554 -80.58 -11.70 -10.47
CA PRO A 554 -79.96 -11.96 -11.77
C PRO A 554 -78.56 -12.56 -11.57
N THR A 555 -78.35 -13.78 -12.06
CA THR A 555 -77.07 -14.47 -11.91
C THR A 555 -76.01 -14.00 -12.92
N THR A 556 -76.40 -13.19 -13.91
CA THR A 556 -75.54 -12.67 -14.98
C THR A 556 -75.16 -11.20 -14.75
N GLY A 557 -73.86 -10.89 -14.81
CA GLY A 557 -73.28 -9.56 -14.66
C GLY A 557 -72.52 -9.33 -13.34
N PRO A 558 -71.86 -8.16 -13.17
CA PRO A 558 -71.06 -7.84 -11.99
C PRO A 558 -71.90 -7.23 -10.87
N SER A 559 -71.68 -7.67 -9.62
CA SER A 559 -72.26 -7.06 -8.42
C SER A 559 -71.88 -5.58 -8.28
N MET A 560 -72.62 -4.80 -7.48
CA MET A 560 -72.43 -3.34 -7.41
C MET A 560 -71.05 -2.97 -6.90
N TYR A 561 -70.57 -3.62 -5.83
CA TYR A 561 -69.21 -3.43 -5.34
C TYR A 561 -68.13 -3.75 -6.39
N MET A 562 -68.39 -4.72 -7.28
CA MET A 562 -67.44 -5.13 -8.32
C MET A 562 -67.36 -4.10 -9.45
N LYS A 563 -68.49 -3.47 -9.80
CA LYS A 563 -68.52 -2.33 -10.74
C LYS A 563 -67.73 -1.14 -10.18
N GLU A 564 -68.00 -0.79 -8.93
CA GLU A 564 -67.29 0.28 -8.23
C GLU A 564 -65.78 0.00 -8.17
N LEU A 565 -65.39 -1.24 -7.84
CA LEU A 565 -64.00 -1.66 -7.83
C LEU A 565 -63.34 -1.51 -9.20
N GLN A 566 -63.99 -1.99 -10.27
CA GLN A 566 -63.44 -1.91 -11.62
C GLN A 566 -63.24 -0.45 -12.07
N GLU A 567 -64.21 0.42 -11.79
CA GLU A 567 -64.12 1.85 -12.09
C GLU A 567 -63.03 2.53 -11.26
N PHE A 568 -62.95 2.22 -9.96
CA PHE A 568 -61.95 2.79 -9.06
C PHE A 568 -60.53 2.36 -9.43
N VAL A 569 -60.29 1.08 -9.68
CA VAL A 569 -58.97 0.54 -10.06
C VAL A 569 -58.51 1.17 -11.38
N THR A 570 -59.38 1.20 -12.39
CA THR A 570 -59.05 1.79 -13.69
C THR A 570 -58.71 3.27 -13.55
N ARG A 571 -59.54 4.03 -12.81
CA ARG A 571 -59.35 5.47 -12.60
C ARG A 571 -58.09 5.76 -11.78
N SER A 572 -57.90 5.10 -10.65
CA SER A 572 -56.76 5.34 -9.76
C SER A 572 -55.44 5.02 -10.44
N TRP A 573 -55.38 3.93 -11.20
CA TRP A 573 -54.19 3.55 -11.94
C TRP A 573 -53.85 4.55 -13.05
N SER A 574 -54.83 4.92 -13.89
CA SER A 574 -54.60 5.85 -15.01
C SER A 574 -54.25 7.26 -14.55
N HIS A 575 -54.87 7.74 -13.47
CA HIS A 575 -54.68 9.11 -13.00
C HIS A 575 -53.43 9.27 -12.14
N HIS A 576 -53.09 8.28 -11.29
CA HIS A 576 -52.02 8.44 -10.31
C HIS A 576 -50.76 7.65 -10.63
N ILE A 577 -50.86 6.45 -11.22
CA ILE A 577 -49.70 5.55 -11.40
C ILE A 577 -49.12 5.63 -12.81
N GLU A 578 -49.95 5.78 -13.84
CA GLU A 578 -49.49 5.80 -15.24
C GLU A 578 -48.59 7.01 -15.55
N LEU A 579 -48.67 8.07 -14.74
CA LEU A 579 -47.84 9.28 -14.83
C LEU A 579 -46.36 9.06 -14.47
N PHE A 580 -46.01 7.93 -13.83
CA PHE A 580 -44.63 7.60 -13.50
C PHE A 580 -43.90 6.98 -14.69
N ASP A 581 -42.67 7.42 -14.93
CA ASP A 581 -41.84 6.97 -16.06
C ASP A 581 -41.19 5.59 -15.79
N ASP A 582 -40.98 5.23 -14.52
CA ASP A 582 -40.42 3.92 -14.13
C ASP A 582 -41.47 2.79 -14.31
N LYS A 583 -41.59 2.30 -15.54
CA LYS A 583 -42.53 1.20 -15.89
C LYS A 583 -42.18 -0.13 -15.24
N GLU A 584 -40.91 -0.35 -14.89
CA GLU A 584 -40.48 -1.58 -14.20
C GLU A 584 -40.98 -1.59 -12.75
N MET A 585 -40.75 -0.48 -12.02
CA MET A 585 -41.19 -0.34 -10.63
C MET A 585 -42.71 -0.28 -10.51
N THR A 586 -43.38 0.50 -11.36
CA THR A 586 -44.85 0.55 -11.38
C THR A 586 -45.46 -0.81 -11.73
N GLY A 587 -44.87 -1.57 -12.65
CA GLY A 587 -45.29 -2.95 -12.96
C GLY A 587 -45.18 -3.88 -11.76
N LYS A 588 -44.07 -3.85 -11.03
CA LYS A 588 -43.90 -4.63 -9.77
C LYS A 588 -44.93 -4.24 -8.71
N CYS A 589 -45.17 -2.94 -8.54
CA CYS A 589 -46.19 -2.47 -7.60
C CYS A 589 -47.61 -2.89 -8.03
N GLY A 590 -47.91 -2.87 -9.33
CA GLY A 590 -49.19 -3.31 -9.88
C GLY A 590 -49.44 -4.80 -9.68
N GLN A 591 -48.40 -5.64 -9.87
CA GLN A 591 -48.47 -7.06 -9.55
C GLN A 591 -48.76 -7.30 -8.06
N GLU A 592 -48.08 -6.58 -7.16
CA GLU A 592 -48.27 -6.74 -5.72
C GLU A 592 -49.66 -6.26 -5.27
N LEU A 593 -50.10 -5.11 -5.79
CA LEU A 593 -51.44 -4.60 -5.58
C LEU A 593 -52.50 -5.62 -6.03
N ALA A 594 -52.33 -6.21 -7.22
CA ALA A 594 -53.26 -7.20 -7.74
C ALA A 594 -53.30 -8.48 -6.88
N LYS A 595 -52.16 -8.99 -6.39
CA LYS A 595 -52.13 -10.10 -5.43
C LYS A 595 -52.93 -9.76 -4.18
N ARG A 596 -52.71 -8.57 -3.63
CA ARG A 596 -53.38 -8.10 -2.42
C ARG A 596 -54.90 -7.97 -2.60
N CYS A 597 -55.33 -7.47 -3.77
CA CYS A 597 -56.76 -7.38 -4.12
C CYS A 597 -57.41 -8.77 -4.15
N ILE A 598 -56.73 -9.77 -4.72
CA ILE A 598 -57.23 -11.16 -4.77
C ILE A 598 -57.34 -11.75 -3.37
N GLU A 599 -56.34 -11.56 -2.51
CA GLU A 599 -56.37 -12.03 -1.13
C GLU A 599 -57.54 -11.44 -0.34
N LEU A 600 -57.69 -10.10 -0.37
CA LEU A 600 -58.78 -9.40 0.29
C LEU A 600 -60.14 -9.88 -0.23
N PHE A 601 -60.28 -10.04 -1.55
CA PHE A 601 -61.51 -10.55 -2.16
C PHE A 601 -61.85 -11.97 -1.68
N ILE A 602 -60.87 -12.87 -1.67
CA ILE A 602 -61.08 -14.26 -1.25
C ILE A 602 -61.46 -14.34 0.23
N HIS A 603 -60.76 -13.61 1.10
CA HIS A 603 -61.09 -13.59 2.54
C HIS A 603 -62.50 -13.10 2.79
N ASN A 604 -62.92 -12.02 2.12
CA ASN A 604 -64.27 -11.52 2.23
C ASN A 604 -65.31 -12.49 1.64
N LEU A 605 -65.01 -13.11 0.49
CA LEU A 605 -65.90 -14.06 -0.18
C LEU A 605 -66.17 -15.30 0.68
N CYS A 606 -65.16 -15.80 1.40
CA CYS A 606 -65.29 -17.04 2.18
C CYS A 606 -66.11 -16.89 3.46
N ILE A 607 -66.32 -15.66 3.94
CA ILE A 607 -67.07 -15.39 5.18
C ILE A 607 -68.50 -14.92 4.93
N LEU A 608 -68.91 -14.83 3.65
CA LEU A 608 -70.26 -14.43 3.26
C LEU A 608 -71.31 -15.47 3.66
N ARG A 609 -72.31 -15.02 4.41
CA ARG A 609 -73.54 -15.78 4.72
C ARG A 609 -74.65 -14.86 5.24
N PRO A 610 -75.94 -15.20 5.05
CA PRO A 610 -76.46 -16.35 4.29
C PRO A 610 -76.33 -16.17 2.77
N LEU A 611 -76.19 -17.27 2.04
CA LEU A 611 -76.04 -17.28 0.57
C LEU A 611 -77.05 -18.22 -0.08
N SER A 612 -77.72 -17.75 -1.13
CA SER A 612 -78.57 -18.59 -2.00
C SER A 612 -77.74 -19.25 -3.11
N MET A 613 -78.33 -20.21 -3.84
CA MET A 613 -77.66 -20.79 -5.02
C MET A 613 -77.48 -19.75 -6.12
N ALA A 614 -78.46 -18.86 -6.31
CA ALA A 614 -78.34 -17.74 -7.24
C ALA A 614 -77.21 -16.77 -6.84
N GLY A 615 -77.09 -16.45 -5.54
CA GLY A 615 -76.00 -15.63 -5.00
C GLY A 615 -74.62 -16.25 -5.20
N ARG A 616 -74.48 -17.58 -5.03
CA ARG A 616 -73.23 -18.30 -5.32
C ARG A 616 -72.86 -18.25 -6.80
N GLN A 617 -73.84 -18.39 -7.69
CA GLN A 617 -73.61 -18.21 -9.13
C GLN A 617 -73.18 -16.78 -9.48
N ARG A 618 -73.75 -15.77 -8.79
CA ARG A 618 -73.32 -14.38 -8.95
C ARG A 618 -71.86 -14.19 -8.53
N LEU A 619 -71.48 -14.68 -7.34
CA LEU A 619 -70.10 -14.59 -6.84
C LEU A 619 -69.09 -15.31 -7.75
N LYS A 620 -69.47 -16.41 -8.39
CA LYS A 620 -68.64 -17.06 -9.42
C LYS A 620 -68.35 -16.13 -10.60
N HIS A 621 -69.34 -15.35 -11.06
CA HIS A 621 -69.11 -14.36 -12.12
C HIS A 621 -68.29 -13.17 -11.60
N ASP A 622 -68.48 -12.77 -10.34
CA ASP A 622 -67.64 -11.75 -9.69
C ASP A 622 -66.15 -12.18 -9.65
N CYS A 623 -65.82 -13.47 -9.50
CA CYS A 623 -64.43 -13.93 -9.65
C CYS A 623 -63.85 -13.62 -11.05
N GLN A 624 -64.66 -13.74 -12.10
CA GLN A 624 -64.24 -13.39 -13.47
C GLN A 624 -64.14 -11.88 -13.66
N HIS A 625 -65.06 -11.12 -13.08
CA HIS A 625 -65.03 -9.66 -13.10
C HIS A 625 -63.86 -9.09 -12.29
N MET A 626 -63.46 -9.74 -11.19
CA MET A 626 -62.23 -9.42 -10.47
C MET A 626 -61.00 -9.58 -11.36
N GLU A 627 -60.88 -10.70 -12.09
CA GLU A 627 -59.79 -10.89 -13.07
C GLU A 627 -59.82 -9.79 -14.15
N GLN A 628 -61.00 -9.34 -14.59
CA GLN A 628 -61.14 -8.21 -15.52
C GLN A 628 -60.74 -6.87 -14.90
N ALA A 629 -61.12 -6.61 -13.65
CA ALA A 629 -60.84 -5.37 -12.92
C ALA A 629 -59.34 -5.17 -12.67
N LEU A 630 -58.57 -6.27 -12.53
CA LEU A 630 -57.13 -6.22 -12.28
C LEU A 630 -56.28 -6.16 -13.56
N LYS A 631 -56.87 -6.31 -14.76
CA LYS A 631 -56.14 -6.21 -16.04
C LYS A 631 -55.35 -4.91 -16.24
N PRO A 632 -55.85 -3.72 -15.84
CA PRO A 632 -55.07 -2.48 -15.94
C PRO A 632 -53.78 -2.49 -15.12
N LEU A 633 -53.79 -3.20 -13.97
CA LEU A 633 -52.65 -3.30 -13.04
C LEU A 633 -51.62 -4.32 -13.52
N CYS A 634 -52.10 -5.47 -14.02
CA CYS A 634 -51.30 -6.58 -14.46
C CYS A 634 -51.91 -7.19 -15.72
N PRO A 635 -51.41 -6.85 -16.93
CA PRO A 635 -51.93 -7.41 -18.17
C PRO A 635 -51.70 -8.92 -18.27
N ASN A 636 -50.58 -9.40 -17.73
CA ASN A 636 -50.19 -10.81 -17.73
C ASN A 636 -50.59 -11.51 -16.42
N PHE A 637 -51.88 -11.86 -16.27
CA PHE A 637 -52.41 -12.48 -15.04
C PHE A 637 -51.73 -13.82 -14.64
N ALA A 638 -51.04 -14.47 -15.58
CA ALA A 638 -50.24 -15.67 -15.32
C ALA A 638 -49.03 -15.39 -14.41
N GLU A 639 -48.45 -14.18 -14.45
CA GLU A 639 -47.28 -13.79 -13.67
C GLU A 639 -47.56 -13.72 -12.16
N LEU A 640 -48.83 -13.58 -11.76
CA LEU A 640 -49.21 -13.62 -10.33
C LEU A 640 -48.98 -15.01 -9.72
N GLY A 641 -48.99 -16.09 -10.50
CA GLY A 641 -48.68 -17.44 -10.01
C GLY A 641 -49.77 -18.08 -9.14
N LYS A 642 -49.59 -18.14 -7.82
CA LYS A 642 -50.53 -18.82 -6.89
C LYS A 642 -51.86 -18.06 -6.71
N PRO A 643 -51.89 -16.73 -6.45
CA PRO A 643 -53.14 -15.98 -6.27
C PRO A 643 -54.08 -16.03 -7.47
N SER A 644 -53.58 -15.94 -8.71
CA SER A 644 -54.44 -16.04 -9.91
C SER A 644 -55.07 -17.42 -10.07
N ARG A 645 -54.31 -18.49 -9.80
CA ARG A 645 -54.85 -19.86 -9.77
C ARG A 645 -55.86 -20.05 -8.64
N LEU A 646 -55.60 -19.47 -7.48
CA LEU A 646 -56.53 -19.49 -6.35
C LEU A 646 -57.84 -18.80 -6.69
N LEU A 647 -57.82 -17.60 -7.30
CA LEU A 647 -59.04 -16.91 -7.75
C LEU A 647 -59.88 -17.78 -8.71
N ARG A 648 -59.22 -18.45 -9.66
CA ARG A 648 -59.88 -19.37 -10.60
C ARG A 648 -60.46 -20.59 -9.88
N ALA A 649 -59.72 -21.19 -8.95
CA ALA A 649 -60.23 -22.28 -8.12
C ALA A 649 -61.44 -21.84 -7.30
N MET A 650 -61.39 -20.65 -6.71
CA MET A 650 -62.50 -20.07 -5.93
C MET A 650 -63.78 -19.88 -6.76
N SER A 651 -63.66 -19.53 -8.04
CA SER A 651 -64.83 -19.46 -8.95
C SER A 651 -65.55 -20.80 -9.13
N LEU A 652 -64.84 -21.92 -8.98
CA LEU A 652 -65.41 -23.26 -9.04
C LEU A 652 -65.93 -23.70 -7.67
N LEU A 653 -65.18 -23.40 -6.59
CA LEU A 653 -65.51 -23.83 -5.24
C LEU A 653 -66.76 -23.16 -4.67
N ILE A 654 -66.99 -21.87 -4.93
CA ILE A 654 -68.11 -21.12 -4.32
C ILE A 654 -69.51 -21.70 -4.66
N VAL A 655 -69.61 -22.41 -5.79
CA VAL A 655 -70.85 -23.01 -6.29
C VAL A 655 -71.02 -24.48 -5.84
N GLN A 656 -69.96 -25.11 -5.34
CA GLN A 656 -69.99 -26.52 -4.93
C GLN A 656 -70.83 -26.73 -3.67
N SER A 657 -71.28 -27.98 -3.50
CA SER A 657 -71.93 -28.42 -2.27
C SER A 657 -70.91 -28.66 -1.15
N ALA A 658 -71.37 -28.63 0.10
CA ALA A 658 -70.50 -28.92 1.26
C ALA A 658 -69.82 -30.31 1.17
N GLN A 659 -70.49 -31.30 0.57
CA GLN A 659 -69.93 -32.65 0.36
C GLN A 659 -68.78 -32.68 -0.65
N GLU A 660 -68.80 -31.80 -1.64
CA GLU A 660 -67.72 -31.68 -2.64
C GLU A 660 -66.56 -30.86 -2.11
N LEU A 661 -66.82 -29.83 -1.29
CA LEU A 661 -65.79 -29.02 -0.64
C LEU A 661 -64.88 -29.85 0.28
N VAL A 662 -65.41 -30.84 0.99
CA VAL A 662 -64.63 -31.71 1.90
C VAL A 662 -63.68 -32.65 1.14
N LYS A 663 -63.90 -32.87 -0.16
CA LYS A 663 -63.04 -33.72 -1.01
C LYS A 663 -61.79 -32.99 -1.50
N GLN A 664 -61.66 -31.69 -1.22
CA GLN A 664 -60.49 -30.91 -1.61
C GLN A 664 -59.22 -31.44 -0.91
N SER A 665 -58.08 -31.35 -1.59
CA SER A 665 -56.79 -31.76 -1.05
C SER A 665 -56.41 -30.94 0.19
N VAL A 666 -55.68 -31.57 1.09
CA VAL A 666 -55.22 -31.00 2.36
C VAL A 666 -53.69 -31.09 2.42
N GLY A 667 -53.02 -30.06 2.95
CA GLY A 667 -51.56 -30.02 3.14
C GLY A 667 -50.87 -28.93 2.30
N ALA A 668 -49.55 -28.82 2.47
CA ALA A 668 -48.74 -27.71 1.94
C ALA A 668 -48.72 -27.60 0.40
N ASP A 669 -48.94 -28.72 -0.31
CA ASP A 669 -49.01 -28.77 -1.77
C ASP A 669 -50.39 -28.39 -2.33
N SER A 670 -51.39 -28.19 -1.47
CA SER A 670 -52.73 -27.78 -1.89
C SER A 670 -52.72 -26.33 -2.39
N LEU A 671 -53.38 -26.10 -3.53
CA LEU A 671 -53.57 -24.75 -4.07
C LEU A 671 -54.45 -23.88 -3.16
N VAL A 672 -55.44 -24.49 -2.51
CA VAL A 672 -56.43 -23.81 -1.68
C VAL A 672 -56.13 -24.10 -0.22
N PRO A 673 -55.87 -23.08 0.61
CA PRO A 673 -55.61 -23.28 2.03
C PRO A 673 -56.79 -23.94 2.75
N SER A 674 -56.50 -24.76 3.75
CA SER A 674 -57.53 -25.57 4.44
C SER A 674 -58.51 -24.67 5.20
N TYR A 675 -58.02 -23.56 5.77
CA TYR A 675 -58.86 -22.58 6.45
C TYR A 675 -59.88 -21.92 5.49
N VAL A 676 -59.53 -21.72 4.22
CA VAL A 676 -60.42 -21.14 3.20
C VAL A 676 -61.59 -22.08 2.92
N VAL A 677 -61.32 -23.38 2.77
CA VAL A 677 -62.36 -24.40 2.57
C VAL A 677 -63.30 -24.48 3.78
N LEU A 678 -62.75 -24.47 5.00
CA LEU A 678 -63.54 -24.46 6.23
C LEU A 678 -64.39 -23.20 6.39
N LEU A 679 -63.88 -22.03 6.01
CA LEU A 679 -64.65 -20.78 6.01
C LEU A 679 -65.82 -20.85 5.03
N LEU A 680 -65.61 -21.35 3.81
CA LEU A 680 -66.69 -21.57 2.84
C LEU A 680 -67.79 -22.51 3.37
N MET A 681 -67.42 -23.55 4.13
CA MET A 681 -68.38 -24.48 4.72
C MET A 681 -69.32 -23.80 5.73
N PHE A 682 -68.85 -22.81 6.49
CA PHE A 682 -69.73 -22.01 7.36
C PHE A 682 -70.81 -21.25 6.58
N GLY A 683 -70.62 -21.00 5.28
CA GLY A 683 -71.62 -20.40 4.39
C GLY A 683 -72.77 -21.33 4.00
N HIS A 684 -72.63 -22.64 4.22
CA HIS A 684 -73.69 -23.62 4.04
C HIS A 684 -74.39 -24.00 5.37
N ALA A 685 -73.79 -23.64 6.50
CA ALA A 685 -74.27 -24.00 7.83
C ALA A 685 -75.53 -23.20 8.23
N GLY A 686 -76.37 -23.80 9.08
CA GLY A 686 -77.54 -23.14 9.66
C GLY A 686 -77.19 -22.03 10.67
N ALA A 687 -78.21 -21.31 11.14
CA ALA A 687 -78.03 -20.14 12.02
C ALA A 687 -77.37 -20.48 13.38
N GLU A 688 -77.55 -21.70 13.89
CA GLU A 688 -76.98 -22.14 15.18
C GLU A 688 -75.46 -22.40 15.10
N LEU A 689 -74.93 -22.84 13.95
CA LEU A 689 -73.49 -23.00 13.73
C LEU A 689 -72.91 -21.66 13.22
N GLN A 690 -72.51 -20.82 14.17
CA GLN A 690 -72.01 -19.47 13.89
C GLN A 690 -70.59 -19.46 13.31
N SER A 691 -70.32 -18.45 12.48
CA SER A 691 -68.97 -18.20 11.94
C SER A 691 -67.97 -17.87 13.06
N PRO A 692 -66.66 -18.06 12.83
CA PRO A 692 -65.65 -17.79 13.85
C PRO A 692 -65.66 -16.36 14.41
N HIS A 693 -65.79 -15.35 13.55
CA HIS A 693 -65.86 -13.94 13.98
C HIS A 693 -67.12 -13.64 14.81
N THR A 694 -68.29 -14.16 14.42
CA THR A 694 -69.54 -13.98 15.18
C THR A 694 -69.40 -14.60 16.57
N THR A 695 -68.82 -15.79 16.64
CA THR A 695 -68.57 -16.50 17.90
C THR A 695 -67.62 -15.72 18.81
N ALA A 696 -66.64 -15.01 18.23
CA ALA A 696 -65.69 -14.16 18.94
C ALA A 696 -66.18 -12.72 19.20
N ASN A 697 -67.42 -12.37 18.83
CA ASN A 697 -67.98 -11.01 18.86
C ASN A 697 -67.15 -9.99 18.04
N TRP A 698 -66.65 -10.40 16.88
CA TRP A 698 -65.91 -9.54 15.95
C TRP A 698 -66.80 -9.13 14.76
N SER A 699 -66.58 -7.91 14.26
CA SER A 699 -67.12 -7.46 12.97
C SER A 699 -66.40 -8.15 11.81
N ASN A 700 -66.98 -8.10 10.60
CA ASN A 700 -66.33 -8.60 9.39
C ASN A 700 -65.00 -7.88 9.15
N GLU A 701 -64.98 -6.55 9.32
CA GLU A 701 -63.79 -5.70 9.25
C GLU A 701 -62.66 -6.22 10.14
N ARG A 702 -62.95 -6.45 11.43
CA ARG A 702 -61.97 -6.94 12.40
C ARG A 702 -61.46 -8.34 12.06
N LEU A 703 -62.31 -9.20 11.49
CA LEU A 703 -61.87 -10.52 11.05
C LEU A 703 -60.89 -10.42 9.87
N ILE A 704 -61.17 -9.58 8.89
CA ILE A 704 -60.29 -9.40 7.72
C ILE A 704 -58.94 -8.83 8.16
N GLU A 705 -58.96 -7.80 8.99
CA GLU A 705 -57.75 -7.22 9.58
C GLU A 705 -56.94 -8.28 10.35
N TRP A 706 -57.62 -9.15 11.12
CA TRP A 706 -56.96 -10.25 11.81
C TRP A 706 -56.39 -11.31 10.84
N LEU A 707 -57.12 -11.69 9.80
CA LEU A 707 -56.68 -12.65 8.78
C LEU A 707 -55.48 -12.15 7.98
N ASP A 708 -55.38 -10.84 7.81
CA ASP A 708 -54.26 -10.15 7.17
C ASP A 708 -53.03 -10.08 8.08
N GLY A 709 -53.23 -9.83 9.38
CA GLY A 709 -52.15 -9.76 10.36
C GLY A 709 -51.52 -11.11 10.74
N HIS A 710 -52.20 -12.23 10.49
CA HIS A 710 -51.76 -13.57 10.88
C HIS A 710 -51.46 -14.40 9.63
N THR A 711 -50.18 -14.70 9.36
CA THR A 711 -49.76 -15.43 8.16
C THR A 711 -49.74 -16.95 8.35
N ALA A 712 -49.63 -17.43 9.58
CA ALA A 712 -49.58 -18.85 9.89
C ALA A 712 -50.95 -19.52 9.72
N GLU A 713 -51.01 -20.57 8.89
CA GLU A 713 -52.26 -21.32 8.66
C GLU A 713 -52.80 -21.94 9.96
N ARG A 714 -51.91 -22.37 10.85
CA ARG A 714 -52.26 -22.93 12.16
C ARG A 714 -53.11 -21.98 13.00
N GLU A 715 -52.74 -20.70 13.09
CA GLU A 715 -53.47 -19.70 13.88
C GLU A 715 -54.89 -19.51 13.32
N LYS A 716 -55.02 -19.47 11.98
CA LYS A 716 -56.33 -19.38 11.30
C LYS A 716 -57.21 -20.60 11.58
N LEU A 717 -56.61 -21.79 11.63
CA LEU A 717 -57.30 -23.02 11.99
C LEU A 717 -57.69 -23.06 13.48
N GLU A 718 -56.86 -22.56 14.38
CA GLU A 718 -57.19 -22.47 15.81
C GLU A 718 -58.40 -21.56 16.06
N LEU A 719 -58.51 -20.44 15.33
CA LEU A 719 -59.71 -19.59 15.37
C LEU A 719 -60.98 -20.36 14.95
N ILE A 720 -60.89 -21.17 13.88
CA ILE A 720 -62.00 -22.02 13.42
C ILE A 720 -62.33 -23.11 14.46
N SER A 721 -61.31 -23.71 15.08
CA SER A 721 -61.48 -24.71 16.13
C SER A 721 -62.31 -24.18 17.29
N GLY A 722 -62.01 -22.94 17.74
CA GLY A 722 -62.77 -22.29 18.81
C GLY A 722 -64.26 -22.14 18.49
N ALA A 723 -64.61 -21.88 17.23
CA ALA A 723 -65.99 -21.80 16.77
C ALA A 723 -66.69 -23.17 16.81
N LEU A 724 -66.05 -24.22 16.29
CA LEU A 724 -66.57 -25.58 16.28
C LEU A 724 -66.75 -26.14 17.70
N GLN A 725 -65.83 -25.85 18.61
CA GLN A 725 -65.92 -26.25 20.02
C GLN A 725 -67.10 -25.58 20.73
N ARG A 726 -67.27 -24.26 20.54
CA ARG A 726 -68.38 -23.51 21.14
C ARG A 726 -69.75 -23.97 20.64
N TYR A 727 -69.87 -24.32 19.35
CA TYR A 727 -71.09 -24.94 18.83
C TYR A 727 -71.38 -26.28 19.51
N ARG A 728 -70.38 -27.15 19.64
CA ARG A 728 -70.51 -28.45 20.34
C ARG A 728 -70.99 -28.29 21.77
N ASP A 729 -70.38 -27.36 22.50
CA ASP A 729 -70.70 -27.12 23.91
C ASP A 729 -72.10 -26.52 24.08
N ASN A 730 -72.51 -25.63 23.17
CA ASN A 730 -73.87 -25.09 23.13
C ASN A 730 -74.91 -26.18 22.79
N ALA A 731 -74.62 -27.04 21.81
CA ALA A 731 -75.49 -28.16 21.44
C ALA A 731 -75.66 -29.16 22.60
N ARG A 732 -74.59 -29.43 23.36
CA ARG A 732 -74.64 -30.23 24.60
C ARG A 732 -75.48 -29.57 25.69
N ARG A 733 -75.31 -28.26 25.92
CA ARG A 733 -76.10 -27.51 26.92
C ARG A 733 -77.59 -27.46 26.58
N LYS A 734 -77.93 -27.31 25.30
CA LYS A 734 -79.31 -27.25 24.81
C LYS A 734 -79.95 -28.64 24.57
N ASN A 735 -79.24 -29.75 24.81
CA ASN A 735 -79.68 -31.12 24.51
C ASN A 735 -80.25 -31.28 23.08
N ILE A 736 -79.56 -30.71 22.09
CA ILE A 736 -79.97 -30.82 20.69
C ILE A 736 -79.77 -32.28 20.23
N GLN A 737 -80.82 -32.91 19.69
CA GLN A 737 -80.81 -34.33 19.31
C GLN A 737 -80.04 -34.60 18.00
N GLN A 738 -79.88 -33.60 17.13
CA GLN A 738 -79.19 -33.73 15.84
C GLN A 738 -78.31 -32.50 15.59
N TYR A 739 -77.03 -32.73 15.34
CA TYR A 739 -76.11 -31.66 14.91
C TYR A 739 -76.49 -31.16 13.51
N ASP A 740 -76.09 -29.93 13.20
CA ASP A 740 -76.12 -29.40 11.83
C ASP A 740 -75.40 -30.39 10.89
N GLU A 741 -75.99 -30.66 9.72
CA GLU A 741 -75.47 -31.65 8.76
C GLU A 741 -74.01 -31.39 8.36
N ILE A 742 -73.58 -30.12 8.44
CA ILE A 742 -72.25 -29.68 8.03
C ILE A 742 -71.22 -29.83 9.14
N TYR A 743 -71.66 -29.83 10.40
CA TYR A 743 -70.75 -29.89 11.55
C TYR A 743 -69.82 -31.13 11.54
N PRO A 744 -70.30 -32.37 11.35
CA PRO A 744 -69.43 -33.55 11.30
C PRO A 744 -68.43 -33.50 10.15
N MET A 745 -68.84 -32.97 8.99
CA MET A 745 -68.00 -32.81 7.81
C MET A 745 -66.85 -31.82 8.07
N MET A 746 -67.11 -30.72 8.78
CA MET A 746 -66.10 -29.72 9.13
C MET A 746 -65.07 -30.27 10.10
N VAL A 747 -65.50 -31.06 11.08
CA VAL A 747 -64.59 -31.66 12.09
C VAL A 747 -63.63 -32.65 11.44
N ASP A 748 -64.13 -33.55 10.57
CA ASP A 748 -63.27 -34.51 9.86
C ASP A 748 -62.25 -33.81 8.95
N TYR A 749 -62.67 -32.80 8.18
CA TYR A 749 -61.76 -32.02 7.34
C TYR A 749 -60.74 -31.23 8.18
N PHE A 750 -61.17 -30.64 9.29
CA PHE A 750 -60.31 -29.90 10.21
C PHE A 750 -59.24 -30.79 10.85
N GLU A 751 -59.59 -32.00 11.29
CA GLU A 751 -58.62 -32.95 11.85
C GLU A 751 -57.58 -33.39 10.81
N LYS A 752 -57.99 -33.61 9.56
CA LYS A 752 -57.08 -33.89 8.44
C LYS A 752 -56.14 -32.70 8.20
N ALA A 753 -56.65 -31.47 8.23
CA ALA A 753 -55.88 -30.24 8.06
C ALA A 753 -54.84 -30.04 9.16
N LEU A 754 -55.23 -30.21 10.44
CA LEU A 754 -54.29 -30.11 11.56
C LEU A 754 -53.17 -31.15 11.46
N LYS A 755 -53.51 -32.40 11.13
CA LYS A 755 -52.50 -33.48 10.96
C LYS A 755 -51.50 -33.14 9.85
N ALA A 756 -51.98 -32.59 8.74
CA ALA A 756 -51.15 -32.22 7.60
C ALA A 756 -50.22 -31.02 7.85
N ILE A 757 -50.47 -30.20 8.88
CA ILE A 757 -49.62 -29.05 9.27
C ILE A 757 -48.65 -29.43 10.40
N SER A 758 -48.93 -30.52 11.12
CA SER A 758 -48.06 -31.05 12.19
C SER A 758 -46.91 -31.94 11.70
N VAL A 759 -46.94 -32.30 10.41
CA VAL A 759 -45.88 -33.03 9.68
C VAL A 759 -45.12 -32.02 8.83
#